data_AF-A0A961DWI2-F1
#
_entry.id   AF-A0A961DWI2-F1
#
_cell.length_a   1.000
_cell.length_b   1.000
_cell.length_c   1.000
_cell.angle_alpha   90.00
_cell.angle_beta   90.00
_cell.angle_gamma   90.00
#
_symmetry.space_group_name_H-M   'P 1'
#
loop_
_entity.id
_entity.type
_entity.pdbx_description
1 polymer ?
#
loop_
_entity_poly.entity_id
_entity_poly.type
_entity_poly.pdbx_seq_one_letter_code
_entity_poly.pdbx_strand_id
1 'polypeptide(L)'
;MSRRGKESGPGRSVATTIRRLCVPIFLAWLALAALTNSSVPRLEKVAEAHNVALSAQDAPSMIAMKHIGKVFNEFNSDSAAMIVLEGDQPLGAEAHRYYDTLIGKLTRDTEHVQHVQNFWGDPLTAAGSQSSDGKAAYTQVYLAGNQGEGLSDESVRAVRKIVAETPAPPGIKAYVTGASPLVADQFDVGSKGSERVTMITFGVIFLMLLWVYRSLVSVVLTLVMVLLEVASARGVVAVLAHNDIIGLSVYSTNLLTLLSIAAGTDYAIFLLGRYHEARHDGQSREEAFYTTYRGTSHVVLGSGLTIVGALYCLTFTRLPYFNSLGVPAAIGIAVALLGALTLAPAVLTMASHFGLLDPKRSMRTRGWRRIGTTIVRWPGPVLAVSVGVALIGLLALPGYKTSYNVRSYLPAGSPANIGYAAAERHFSAARLNPEMLMIETDHDMRNPANMLVLEKVAREVFRTPGVAMVQSITRPLGTPLEHSSIPFQLSMQSTTQIETLPFQQAQAENLLAQVDEITNSIALLKRQYAAQQQLSDATDEQARVFHETVGTINDLRDKIADVDDFFRPIRNYFYWEPHCFDIPVCATFRSLFDALDGVDKLSNQFNDITAALDKLTAVQPEILALIPEQIASQERNKALAEKNYATQSGLLDQSAEALKNANAMGQAFDEAKDDSSFYLPPEVFDNAEFQRGLSMFLSADGHAARMIITHEGDPATPEGISHIPAIDKSVREALKGTPLAGSNIYLAGTASTYKDIQDGAKYDLLIAGISALCLILLIMMFITGSLVAAVVIVGTVALSLGASFGLSVLVWEKLFGIDLYWIVLALAVILLLAVGSDYNLLVISRLKEEIGAGLNTGIIRTMGSTGAVVTSAGLVFAATMGSFIFSNLLVLGQIGTTIGLGLLFDTLIVRSFMTPSIAALMGRWFWWPLKVRPRPASAMLRPYGTRPAVRALLGDDRDAERSELERQQPVPTAGDVEIGERPSS
;
A
#
# COMPACT_ATOMS: atom_id res chain seq x y z
N MET A 1 -44.69 -22.09 -68.33
CA MET A 1 -44.85 -22.94 -67.13
C MET A 1 -43.53 -22.93 -66.35
N SER A 2 -43.46 -22.15 -65.26
CA SER A 2 -42.23 -21.76 -64.57
C SER A 2 -41.94 -22.68 -63.37
N ARG A 3 -40.83 -23.42 -63.41
CA ARG A 3 -40.33 -24.20 -62.25
C ARG A 3 -39.71 -23.26 -61.22
N ARG A 4 -40.51 -22.81 -60.25
CA ARG A 4 -40.04 -22.36 -58.93
C ARG A 4 -39.48 -23.57 -58.18
N GLY A 5 -38.17 -23.80 -58.26
CA GLY A 5 -37.45 -24.71 -57.38
C GLY A 5 -37.32 -24.11 -55.99
N LYS A 6 -38.07 -24.68 -55.03
CA LYS A 6 -37.90 -24.46 -53.59
C LYS A 6 -36.59 -25.10 -53.14
N GLU A 7 -35.54 -24.31 -52.96
CA GLU A 7 -34.53 -24.60 -51.94
C GLU A 7 -34.86 -23.76 -50.70
N SER A 8 -35.54 -24.40 -49.76
CA SER A 8 -35.88 -23.88 -48.44
C SER A 8 -34.76 -24.21 -47.46
N GLY A 9 -33.67 -23.44 -47.49
CA GLY A 9 -32.72 -23.41 -46.38
C GLY A 9 -33.30 -22.68 -45.16
N PRO A 10 -32.92 -23.04 -43.92
CA PRO A 10 -33.47 -22.46 -42.68
C PRO A 10 -33.39 -20.92 -42.62
N GLY A 11 -32.37 -20.31 -43.23
CA GLY A 11 -32.21 -18.84 -43.29
C GLY A 11 -33.24 -18.09 -44.14
N ARG A 12 -33.98 -18.75 -45.05
CA ARG A 12 -35.05 -18.08 -45.82
C ARG A 12 -36.30 -17.86 -44.97
N SER A 13 -36.57 -18.76 -44.03
CA SER A 13 -37.73 -18.68 -43.14
C SER A 13 -37.62 -17.47 -42.21
N VAL A 14 -36.49 -17.36 -41.49
CA VAL A 14 -36.24 -16.28 -40.51
C VAL A 14 -36.23 -14.90 -41.19
N ALA A 15 -35.53 -14.74 -42.31
CA ALA A 15 -35.49 -13.48 -43.05
C ALA A 15 -36.89 -13.04 -43.52
N THR A 16 -37.71 -13.99 -43.97
CA THR A 16 -39.09 -13.70 -44.41
C THR A 16 -39.98 -13.29 -43.24
N THR A 17 -39.82 -13.94 -42.08
CA THR A 17 -40.56 -13.60 -40.85
C THR A 17 -40.19 -12.21 -40.36
N ILE A 18 -38.90 -11.87 -40.27
CA ILE A 18 -38.45 -10.54 -39.83
C ILE A 18 -38.99 -9.46 -40.75
N ARG A 19 -38.96 -9.70 -42.06
CA ARG A 19 -39.47 -8.73 -43.04
C ARG A 19 -40.99 -8.53 -42.92
N ARG A 20 -41.76 -9.60 -42.69
CA ARG A 20 -43.22 -9.53 -42.50
C ARG A 20 -43.61 -8.86 -41.18
N LEU A 21 -42.86 -9.14 -40.11
CA LEU A 21 -43.11 -8.64 -38.76
C LEU A 21 -42.24 -7.40 -38.43
N CYS A 22 -41.74 -6.67 -39.42
CA CYS A 22 -40.79 -5.57 -39.18
C CYS A 22 -41.34 -4.49 -38.24
N VAL A 23 -42.61 -4.08 -38.41
CA VAL A 23 -43.26 -3.09 -37.53
C VAL A 23 -43.47 -3.64 -36.11
N PRO A 24 -44.07 -4.84 -35.90
CA PRO A 24 -44.14 -5.46 -34.58
C PRO A 24 -42.79 -5.62 -33.88
N ILE A 25 -41.74 -6.02 -34.60
CA ILE A 25 -40.39 -6.19 -34.04
C ILE A 25 -39.84 -4.84 -33.57
N PHE A 26 -39.94 -3.81 -34.40
CA PHE A 26 -39.52 -2.46 -34.02
C PHE A 26 -40.27 -1.97 -32.77
N LEU A 27 -41.59 -2.13 -32.74
CA LEU A 27 -42.41 -1.75 -31.59
C LEU A 27 -42.10 -2.57 -30.34
N ALA A 28 -41.77 -3.85 -30.48
CA ALA A 28 -41.38 -4.71 -29.36
C ALA A 28 -40.05 -4.26 -28.75
N TRP A 29 -39.05 -3.89 -29.56
CA TRP A 29 -37.80 -3.32 -29.07
C TRP A 29 -37.98 -1.93 -28.45
N LEU A 30 -38.82 -1.09 -29.05
CA LEU A 30 -39.18 0.20 -28.48
C LEU A 30 -39.88 0.02 -27.12
N ALA A 31 -40.80 -0.94 -27.02
CA ALA A 31 -41.48 -1.28 -25.78
C ALA A 31 -40.52 -1.87 -24.75
N LEU A 32 -39.58 -2.74 -25.15
CA LEU A 32 -38.54 -3.27 -24.26
C LEU A 32 -37.67 -2.15 -23.70
N ALA A 33 -37.17 -1.26 -24.56
CA ALA A 33 -36.38 -0.10 -24.14
C ALA A 33 -37.18 0.81 -23.20
N ALA A 34 -38.44 1.13 -23.54
CA ALA A 34 -39.29 1.98 -22.70
C ALA A 34 -39.58 1.32 -21.34
N LEU A 35 -40.04 0.06 -21.33
CA LEU A 35 -40.45 -0.67 -20.14
C LEU A 35 -39.27 -0.88 -19.19
N THR A 36 -38.11 -1.30 -19.69
CA THR A 36 -36.93 -1.56 -18.85
C THR A 36 -36.35 -0.28 -18.25
N ASN A 37 -36.37 0.84 -18.98
CA ASN A 37 -35.88 2.13 -18.48
C ASN A 37 -36.93 2.91 -17.65
N SER A 38 -38.22 2.55 -17.70
CA SER A 38 -39.27 3.16 -16.88
C SER A 38 -39.60 2.38 -15.60
N SER A 39 -39.43 1.05 -15.62
CA SER A 39 -39.82 0.18 -14.49
C SER A 39 -38.77 0.14 -13.37
N VAL A 40 -37.53 0.49 -13.69
CA VAL A 40 -36.38 0.43 -12.77
C VAL A 40 -35.59 1.74 -12.88
N PRO A 41 -34.93 2.23 -11.81
CA PRO A 41 -34.04 3.37 -11.89
C PRO A 41 -32.97 3.20 -12.98
N ARG A 42 -32.36 4.32 -13.41
CA ARG A 42 -31.26 4.29 -14.38
C ARG A 42 -30.14 3.37 -13.91
N LEU A 43 -29.46 2.74 -14.87
CA LEU A 43 -28.37 1.79 -14.61
C LEU A 43 -27.34 2.32 -13.60
N GLU A 44 -26.99 3.60 -13.67
CA GLU A 44 -26.04 4.25 -12.75
C GLU A 44 -26.53 4.24 -11.29
N LYS A 45 -27.84 4.45 -11.07
CA LYS A 45 -28.44 4.44 -9.74
C LYS A 45 -28.62 3.02 -9.20
N VAL A 46 -28.97 2.07 -10.07
CA VAL A 46 -29.00 0.65 -9.68
C VAL A 46 -27.60 0.17 -9.32
N ALA A 47 -26.59 0.58 -10.10
CA ALA A 47 -25.20 0.25 -9.83
C ALA A 47 -24.69 0.86 -8.53
N GLU A 48 -25.14 2.06 -8.15
CA GLU A 48 -24.81 2.68 -6.87
C GLU A 48 -25.36 1.84 -5.68
N ALA A 49 -26.58 1.33 -5.81
CA ALA A 49 -27.22 0.53 -4.77
C ALA A 49 -26.73 -0.93 -4.70
N HIS A 50 -26.38 -1.53 -5.84
CA HIS A 50 -26.01 -2.95 -5.97
C HIS A 50 -24.54 -3.11 -6.40
N ASN A 51 -23.69 -2.20 -5.92
CA ASN A 51 -22.28 -2.21 -6.23
C ASN A 51 -21.59 -3.35 -5.48
N VAL A 52 -20.68 -4.07 -6.16
CA VAL A 52 -19.92 -5.17 -5.54
C VAL A 52 -18.54 -4.73 -5.09
N ALA A 53 -18.02 -5.40 -4.06
CA ALA A 53 -16.67 -5.16 -3.57
C ALA A 53 -15.63 -5.27 -4.70
N LEU A 54 -14.74 -4.29 -4.78
CA LEU A 54 -13.66 -4.26 -5.78
C LEU A 54 -12.41 -5.02 -5.32
N SER A 55 -12.28 -5.23 -4.02
CA SER A 55 -11.21 -5.98 -3.36
C SER A 55 -11.45 -7.50 -3.39
N ALA A 56 -10.40 -8.26 -3.70
CA ALA A 56 -10.46 -9.72 -3.73
C ALA A 56 -10.55 -10.29 -2.30
N GLN A 57 -11.74 -10.77 -1.93
CA GLN A 57 -12.07 -11.21 -0.57
C GLN A 57 -11.33 -12.49 -0.15
N ASP A 58 -10.81 -13.25 -1.11
CA ASP A 58 -10.00 -14.45 -0.92
C ASP A 58 -8.49 -14.18 -0.87
N ALA A 59 -8.06 -12.92 -1.04
CA ALA A 59 -6.65 -12.56 -1.03
C ALA A 59 -6.05 -12.63 0.38
N PRO A 60 -4.80 -13.13 0.54
CA PRO A 60 -4.15 -13.25 1.84
C PRO A 60 -4.13 -11.94 2.66
N SER A 61 -3.81 -10.81 2.03
CA SER A 61 -3.79 -9.49 2.68
C SER A 61 -5.17 -9.04 3.17
N MET A 62 -6.23 -9.34 2.40
CA MET A 62 -7.61 -8.99 2.75
C MET A 62 -8.15 -9.87 3.88
N ILE A 63 -7.83 -11.16 3.85
CA ILE A 63 -8.13 -12.10 4.95
C ILE A 63 -7.38 -11.66 6.22
N ALA A 64 -6.10 -11.33 6.10
CA ALA A 64 -5.30 -10.81 7.21
C ALA A 64 -5.90 -9.53 7.80
N MET A 65 -6.28 -8.56 6.96
CA MET A 65 -6.86 -7.29 7.43
C MET A 65 -8.16 -7.51 8.22
N LYS A 66 -9.08 -8.31 7.69
CA LYS A 66 -10.36 -8.62 8.36
C LYS A 66 -10.17 -9.45 9.62
N HIS A 67 -9.20 -10.36 9.62
CA HIS A 67 -8.87 -11.17 10.79
C HIS A 67 -8.24 -10.33 11.90
N ILE A 68 -7.33 -9.41 11.56
CA ILE A 68 -6.78 -8.41 12.51
C ILE A 68 -7.92 -7.60 13.13
N GLY A 69 -8.80 -7.02 12.31
CA GLY A 69 -9.94 -6.25 12.80
C GLY A 69 -10.85 -7.07 13.73
N LYS A 70 -11.07 -8.35 13.42
CA LYS A 70 -11.87 -9.26 14.25
C LYS A 70 -11.20 -9.61 15.59
N VAL A 71 -9.91 -9.94 15.58
CA VAL A 71 -9.15 -10.31 16.79
C VAL A 71 -9.03 -9.13 17.76
N PHE A 72 -8.89 -7.92 17.23
CA PHE A 72 -8.85 -6.69 18.03
C PHE A 72 -10.26 -6.15 18.38
N ASN A 73 -11.34 -6.77 17.90
CA ASN A 73 -12.72 -6.28 18.02
C ASN A 73 -12.92 -4.84 17.51
N GLU A 74 -12.23 -4.48 16.43
CA GLU A 74 -12.27 -3.14 15.84
C GLU A 74 -13.19 -3.10 14.60
N PHE A 75 -13.02 -4.01 13.64
CA PHE A 75 -13.76 -3.97 12.38
C PHE A 75 -13.85 -5.33 11.70
N ASN A 76 -14.79 -5.49 10.77
CA ASN A 76 -14.99 -6.69 9.94
C ASN A 76 -15.03 -6.40 8.43
N SER A 77 -14.92 -5.13 8.05
CA SER A 77 -14.86 -4.69 6.66
C SER A 77 -13.41 -4.46 6.22
N ASP A 78 -13.22 -4.18 4.94
CA ASP A 78 -11.95 -3.68 4.41
C ASP A 78 -11.96 -2.18 4.13
N SER A 79 -12.96 -1.46 4.62
CA SER A 79 -13.11 -0.03 4.37
C SER A 79 -12.44 0.81 5.45
N ALA A 80 -11.58 1.74 5.02
CA ALA A 80 -10.94 2.70 5.89
C ALA A 80 -10.92 4.09 5.22
N ALA A 81 -11.28 5.11 6.00
CA ALA A 81 -11.10 6.51 5.68
C ALA A 81 -10.09 7.14 6.63
N MET A 82 -9.21 7.96 6.08
CA MET A 82 -8.27 8.78 6.81
C MET A 82 -8.81 10.20 6.92
N ILE A 83 -8.91 10.71 8.13
CA ILE A 83 -9.22 12.12 8.39
C ILE A 83 -7.91 12.85 8.67
N VAL A 84 -7.62 13.89 7.90
CA VAL A 84 -6.39 14.68 8.00
C VAL A 84 -6.76 16.08 8.49
N LEU A 85 -6.16 16.47 9.61
CA LEU A 85 -6.22 17.84 10.13
C LEU A 85 -4.95 18.57 9.72
N GLU A 86 -5.12 19.73 9.10
CA GLU A 86 -4.04 20.62 8.65
C GLU A 86 -4.26 22.00 9.29
N GLY A 87 -3.24 22.49 9.99
CA GLY A 87 -3.21 23.82 10.60
C GLY A 87 -2.17 24.74 9.96
N ASP A 88 -2.50 26.03 9.84
CA ASP A 88 -1.52 27.05 9.40
C ASP A 88 -0.37 27.20 10.44
N GLN A 89 -0.71 26.97 11.72
CA GLN A 89 0.17 26.97 12.89
C GLN A 89 0.20 25.56 13.53
N PRO A 90 1.21 25.26 14.39
CA PRO A 90 1.23 24.01 15.14
C PRO A 90 -0.10 23.74 15.86
N LEU A 91 -0.58 22.51 15.79
CA LEU A 91 -1.88 22.11 16.31
C LEU A 91 -1.89 22.25 17.84
N GLY A 92 -2.69 23.19 18.36
CA GLY A 92 -2.82 23.49 19.78
C GLY A 92 -4.11 22.96 20.41
N ALA A 93 -4.46 23.46 21.60
CA ALA A 93 -5.62 23.00 22.37
C ALA A 93 -6.98 23.20 21.67
N GLU A 94 -7.11 24.19 20.78
CA GLU A 94 -8.32 24.35 19.94
C GLU A 94 -8.46 23.24 18.89
N ALA A 95 -7.35 22.78 18.32
CA ALA A 95 -7.32 21.67 17.39
C ALA A 95 -7.73 20.37 18.09
N HIS A 96 -7.20 20.11 19.29
CA HIS A 96 -7.59 18.97 20.11
C HIS A 96 -9.09 18.99 20.47
N ARG A 97 -9.64 20.14 20.90
CA ARG A 97 -11.09 20.24 21.20
C ARG A 97 -11.97 19.97 19.97
N TYR A 98 -11.57 20.49 18.81
CA TYR A 98 -12.26 20.22 17.54
C TYR A 98 -12.18 18.73 17.20
N TYR A 99 -11.01 18.13 17.33
CA TYR A 99 -10.77 16.72 17.09
C TYR A 99 -11.55 15.82 18.04
N ASP A 100 -11.53 16.06 19.35
CA ASP A 100 -12.30 15.28 20.33
C ASP A 100 -13.81 15.34 20.05
N THR A 101 -14.30 16.50 19.62
CA THR A 101 -15.70 16.66 19.18
C THR A 101 -16.00 15.82 17.94
N LEU A 102 -15.07 15.79 16.98
CA LEU A 102 -15.19 15.03 15.75
C LEU A 102 -15.19 13.52 16.03
N ILE A 103 -14.20 13.03 16.78
CA ILE A 103 -14.08 11.63 17.20
C ILE A 103 -15.34 11.21 17.98
N GLY A 104 -15.79 12.02 18.94
CA GLY A 104 -16.99 11.74 19.70
C GLY A 104 -18.27 11.66 18.86
N LYS A 105 -18.36 12.37 17.73
CA LYS A 105 -19.48 12.22 16.78
C LYS A 105 -19.33 10.96 15.92
N LEU A 106 -18.12 10.67 15.44
CA LEU A 106 -17.83 9.49 14.62
C LEU A 106 -18.07 8.20 15.41
N THR A 107 -17.62 8.11 16.66
CA THR A 107 -17.83 6.93 17.52
C THR A 107 -19.30 6.70 17.89
N ARG A 108 -20.15 7.76 17.82
CA ARG A 108 -21.59 7.63 18.05
C ARG A 108 -22.36 7.09 16.84
N ASP A 109 -21.79 7.18 15.64
CA ASP A 109 -22.39 6.67 14.41
C ASP A 109 -22.01 5.20 14.19
N THR A 110 -22.61 4.31 14.97
CA THR A 110 -22.33 2.85 14.92
C THR A 110 -22.88 2.17 13.68
N GLU A 111 -23.68 2.86 12.86
CA GLU A 111 -24.20 2.33 11.59
C GLU A 111 -23.13 2.39 10.50
N HIS A 112 -22.39 3.52 10.42
CA HIS A 112 -21.41 3.77 9.37
C HIS A 112 -19.96 3.61 9.82
N VAL A 113 -19.67 3.80 11.11
CA VAL A 113 -18.32 3.74 11.68
C VAL A 113 -18.23 2.55 12.62
N GLN A 114 -17.31 1.62 12.32
CA GLN A 114 -17.07 0.45 13.16
C GLN A 114 -16.05 0.76 14.25
N HIS A 115 -14.95 1.44 13.88
CA HIS A 115 -13.90 1.80 14.82
C HIS A 115 -13.15 3.06 14.39
N VAL A 116 -12.73 3.85 15.37
CA VAL A 116 -11.91 5.04 15.16
C VAL A 116 -10.57 4.82 15.86
N GLN A 117 -9.50 4.72 15.07
CA GLN A 117 -8.15 4.61 15.60
C GLN A 117 -7.67 6.01 16.02
N ASN A 118 -7.84 6.30 17.30
CA ASN A 118 -7.54 7.58 17.93
C ASN A 118 -6.16 7.56 18.59
N PHE A 119 -5.08 7.64 17.79
CA PHE A 119 -3.74 7.82 18.33
C PHE A 119 -3.43 9.27 18.70
N TRP A 120 -4.06 10.25 18.05
CA TRP A 120 -3.73 11.66 18.31
C TRP A 120 -4.36 12.23 19.59
N GLY A 121 -5.44 11.62 20.08
CA GLY A 121 -6.12 12.02 21.32
C GLY A 121 -5.39 11.64 22.60
N ASP A 122 -4.46 10.67 22.57
CA ASP A 122 -3.61 10.32 23.71
C ASP A 122 -2.19 10.89 23.52
N PRO A 123 -1.67 11.73 24.43
CA PRO A 123 -0.30 12.24 24.36
C PRO A 123 0.78 11.16 24.18
N LEU A 124 0.56 9.94 24.69
CA LEU A 124 1.51 8.83 24.58
C LEU A 124 1.66 8.32 23.14
N THR A 125 0.61 8.43 22.32
CA THR A 125 0.59 7.91 20.94
C THR A 125 0.43 9.00 19.89
N ALA A 126 0.24 10.25 20.32
CA ALA A 126 0.06 11.41 19.45
C ALA A 126 1.22 11.58 18.47
N ALA A 127 2.46 11.35 18.90
CA ALA A 127 3.64 11.42 18.04
C ALA A 127 3.59 10.44 16.86
N GLY A 128 2.86 9.32 16.96
CA GLY A 128 2.65 8.36 15.87
C GLY A 128 1.79 8.91 14.74
N SER A 129 0.81 9.77 15.06
CA SER A 129 -0.17 10.35 14.12
C SER A 129 0.07 11.83 13.78
N GLN A 130 0.93 12.51 14.52
CA GLN A 130 1.29 13.92 14.29
C GLN A 130 2.51 14.05 13.37
N SER A 131 2.50 15.10 12.54
CA SER A 131 3.62 15.45 11.67
C SER A 131 4.81 15.97 12.48
N SER A 132 6.01 15.86 11.91
CA SER A 132 7.25 16.32 12.56
C SER A 132 7.29 17.85 12.77
N ASP A 133 6.55 18.62 11.96
CA ASP A 133 6.40 20.07 12.12
C ASP A 133 5.25 20.47 13.06
N GLY A 134 4.51 19.49 13.59
CA GLY A 134 3.39 19.68 14.52
C GLY A 134 2.14 20.32 13.90
N LYS A 135 2.12 20.60 12.59
CA LYS A 135 1.04 21.31 11.90
C LYS A 135 -0.06 20.41 11.35
N ALA A 136 0.17 19.11 11.28
CA ALA A 136 -0.82 18.16 10.78
C ALA A 136 -0.93 16.93 11.68
N ALA A 137 -2.11 16.34 11.71
CA ALA A 137 -2.39 15.08 12.38
C ALA A 137 -3.39 14.28 11.55
N TYR A 138 -3.30 12.96 11.57
CA TYR A 138 -4.27 12.09 10.90
C TYR A 138 -4.85 11.02 11.84
N THR A 139 -6.07 10.60 11.55
CA THR A 139 -6.73 9.48 12.21
C THR A 139 -7.31 8.53 11.18
N GLN A 140 -7.19 7.23 11.43
CA GLN A 140 -7.84 6.21 10.62
C GLN A 140 -9.22 5.88 11.20
N VAL A 141 -10.21 5.77 10.32
CA VAL A 141 -11.61 5.49 10.63
C VAL A 141 -12.03 4.28 9.81
N TYR A 142 -12.29 3.16 10.47
CA TYR A 142 -12.77 1.94 9.84
C TYR A 142 -14.30 2.00 9.70
N LEU A 143 -14.77 1.79 8.46
CA LEU A 143 -16.15 2.05 8.06
C LEU A 143 -16.93 0.76 7.86
N ALA A 144 -18.26 0.83 7.89
CA ALA A 144 -19.12 -0.28 7.53
C ALA A 144 -19.16 -0.52 6.00
N GLY A 145 -19.28 -1.78 5.59
CA GLY A 145 -19.31 -2.19 4.18
C GLY A 145 -17.92 -2.32 3.55
N ASN A 146 -17.77 -3.19 2.54
CA ASN A 146 -16.48 -3.36 1.86
C ASN A 146 -16.25 -2.29 0.77
N GLN A 147 -15.00 -2.03 0.42
CA GLN A 147 -14.62 -1.03 -0.57
C GLN A 147 -15.29 -1.31 -1.92
N GLY A 148 -16.06 -0.32 -2.40
CA GLY A 148 -16.84 -0.43 -3.61
C GLY A 148 -18.24 -0.99 -3.42
N GLU A 149 -18.68 -1.34 -2.21
CA GLU A 149 -20.09 -1.64 -1.93
C GLU A 149 -20.87 -0.36 -1.59
N GLY A 150 -22.20 -0.39 -1.81
CA GLY A 150 -23.06 0.77 -1.54
C GLY A 150 -22.99 1.26 -0.07
N LEU A 151 -22.90 0.34 0.90
CA LEU A 151 -22.76 0.68 2.31
C LEU A 151 -21.45 1.41 2.64
N SER A 152 -20.35 1.08 1.94
CA SER A 152 -19.07 1.79 2.12
C SER A 152 -19.17 3.23 1.59
N ASP A 153 -19.80 3.42 0.43
CA ASP A 153 -20.03 4.75 -0.15
C ASP A 153 -20.96 5.62 0.72
N GLU A 154 -22.00 5.01 1.31
CA GLU A 154 -22.85 5.65 2.33
C GLU A 154 -22.04 6.05 3.57
N SER A 155 -21.19 5.15 4.07
CA SER A 155 -20.35 5.41 5.23
C SER A 155 -19.35 6.53 4.99
N VAL A 156 -18.71 6.59 3.82
CA VAL A 156 -17.83 7.69 3.42
C VAL A 156 -18.60 9.02 3.38
N ARG A 157 -19.81 9.02 2.83
CA ARG A 157 -20.67 10.22 2.79
C ARG A 157 -21.08 10.67 4.20
N ALA A 158 -21.39 9.74 5.10
CA ALA A 158 -21.69 10.04 6.50
C ALA A 158 -20.49 10.70 7.21
N VAL A 159 -19.28 10.13 7.07
CA VAL A 159 -18.06 10.73 7.65
C VAL A 159 -17.78 12.12 7.07
N ARG A 160 -17.90 12.30 5.75
CA ARG A 160 -17.74 13.62 5.11
C ARG A 160 -18.76 14.63 5.61
N LYS A 161 -20.01 14.21 5.81
CA LYS A 161 -21.07 15.05 6.37
C LYS A 161 -20.74 15.46 7.82
N ILE A 162 -20.31 14.53 8.66
CA ILE A 162 -19.91 14.81 10.05
C ILE A 162 -18.76 15.82 10.11
N VAL A 163 -17.76 15.67 9.24
CA VAL A 163 -16.63 16.61 9.13
C VAL A 163 -17.10 17.98 8.64
N ALA A 164 -17.96 18.04 7.63
CA ALA A 164 -18.46 19.30 7.07
C ALA A 164 -19.40 20.08 8.02
N GLU A 165 -20.21 19.36 8.82
CA GLU A 165 -21.15 19.95 9.78
C GLU A 165 -20.48 20.34 11.11
N THR A 166 -19.23 19.92 11.33
CA THR A 166 -18.48 20.31 12.53
C THR A 166 -17.63 21.53 12.20
N PRO A 167 -17.91 22.72 12.77
CA PRO A 167 -17.21 23.93 12.42
C PRO A 167 -15.75 23.86 12.88
N ALA A 168 -14.82 23.95 11.93
CA ALA A 168 -13.39 24.01 12.23
C ALA A 168 -13.01 25.41 12.75
N PRO A 169 -12.12 25.49 13.75
CA PRO A 169 -11.58 26.76 14.23
C PRO A 169 -10.77 27.48 13.15
N PRO A 170 -10.61 28.81 13.22
CA PRO A 170 -9.86 29.58 12.22
C PRO A 170 -8.43 29.05 12.04
N GLY A 171 -8.03 28.83 10.78
CA GLY A 171 -6.68 28.34 10.44
C GLY A 171 -6.51 26.82 10.54
N ILE A 172 -7.57 26.05 10.85
CA ILE A 172 -7.57 24.59 10.84
C ILE A 172 -8.55 24.09 9.78
N LYS A 173 -8.13 23.09 9.01
CA LYS A 173 -8.95 22.42 8.01
C LYS A 173 -8.92 20.92 8.23
N ALA A 174 -10.05 20.26 8.01
CA ALA A 174 -10.17 18.82 8.07
C ALA A 174 -10.56 18.27 6.70
N TYR A 175 -9.87 17.23 6.26
CA TYR A 175 -10.11 16.56 4.99
C TYR A 175 -10.37 15.07 5.21
N VAL A 176 -11.25 14.49 4.39
CA VAL A 176 -11.55 13.05 4.40
C VAL A 176 -10.96 12.42 3.15
N THR A 177 -10.02 11.51 3.33
CA THR A 177 -9.25 10.83 2.29
C THR A 177 -9.00 9.37 2.68
N GLY A 178 -8.08 8.65 2.04
CA GLY A 178 -7.85 7.21 2.25
C GLY A 178 -8.42 6.35 1.12
N ALA A 179 -8.29 5.02 1.25
CA ALA A 179 -8.66 4.06 0.21
C ALA A 179 -10.16 4.08 -0.09
N SER A 180 -11.03 4.00 0.92
CA SER A 180 -12.49 3.99 0.68
C SER A 180 -13.00 5.31 0.09
N PRO A 181 -12.61 6.51 0.60
CA PRO A 181 -13.02 7.76 -0.05
C PRO A 181 -12.50 7.94 -1.47
N LEU A 182 -11.35 7.35 -1.80
CA LEU A 182 -10.81 7.36 -3.17
C LEU A 182 -11.65 6.50 -4.12
N VAL A 183 -12.09 5.32 -3.68
CA VAL A 183 -13.01 4.45 -4.43
C VAL A 183 -14.38 5.10 -4.60
N ALA A 184 -14.93 5.70 -3.54
CA ALA A 184 -16.20 6.42 -3.59
C ALA A 184 -16.13 7.62 -4.57
N ASP A 185 -15.03 8.38 -4.56
CA ASP A 185 -14.80 9.47 -5.51
C ASP A 185 -14.65 8.95 -6.95
N GLN A 186 -14.04 7.79 -7.15
CA GLN A 186 -13.97 7.15 -8.46
C GLN A 186 -15.37 6.80 -8.99
N PHE A 187 -16.26 6.31 -8.12
CA PHE A 187 -17.66 6.05 -8.49
C PHE A 187 -18.41 7.34 -8.84
N ASP A 188 -18.28 8.38 -8.01
CA ASP A 188 -18.97 9.67 -8.21
C ASP A 188 -18.48 10.39 -9.48
N VAL A 189 -17.16 10.44 -9.71
CA VAL A 189 -16.56 11.04 -10.90
C VAL A 189 -16.91 10.23 -12.16
N GLY A 190 -16.91 8.90 -12.06
CA GLY A 190 -17.26 8.00 -13.16
C GLY A 190 -18.71 8.11 -13.59
N SER A 191 -19.64 8.08 -12.65
CA SER A 191 -21.09 8.18 -12.91
C SER A 191 -21.47 9.55 -13.46
N LYS A 192 -21.00 10.66 -12.86
CA LYS A 192 -21.24 12.03 -13.38
C LYS A 192 -20.63 12.26 -14.76
N GLY A 193 -19.49 11.62 -15.05
CA GLY A 193 -18.81 11.73 -16.34
C GLY A 193 -19.50 10.96 -17.48
N SER A 194 -20.24 9.89 -17.17
CA SER A 194 -20.76 8.94 -18.15
C SER A 194 -21.73 9.56 -19.17
N GLU A 195 -22.63 10.46 -18.73
CA GLU A 195 -23.58 11.14 -19.63
C GLU A 195 -22.85 12.03 -20.65
N ARG A 196 -21.83 12.78 -20.18
CA ARG A 196 -21.02 13.67 -21.03
C ARG A 196 -20.26 12.85 -22.07
N VAL A 197 -19.59 11.79 -21.65
CA VAL A 197 -18.84 10.91 -22.55
C VAL A 197 -19.77 10.28 -23.58
N THR A 198 -20.91 9.75 -23.17
CA THR A 198 -21.90 9.13 -24.06
C THR A 198 -22.38 10.11 -25.15
N MET A 199 -22.67 11.37 -24.79
CA MET A 199 -23.05 12.40 -25.77
C MET A 199 -21.92 12.71 -26.76
N ILE A 200 -20.67 12.84 -26.27
CA ILE A 200 -19.50 13.05 -27.13
C ILE A 200 -19.32 11.86 -28.07
N THR A 201 -19.43 10.63 -27.57
CA THR A 201 -19.31 9.40 -28.35
C THR A 201 -20.35 9.35 -29.48
N PHE A 202 -21.62 9.64 -29.21
CA PHE A 202 -22.63 9.74 -30.26
C PHE A 202 -22.36 10.86 -31.26
N GLY A 203 -21.81 11.99 -30.82
CA GLY A 203 -21.34 13.07 -31.71
C GLY A 203 -20.21 12.61 -32.64
N VAL A 204 -19.21 11.88 -32.11
CA VAL A 204 -18.11 11.31 -32.88
C VAL A 204 -18.63 10.28 -33.89
N ILE A 205 -19.52 9.38 -33.47
CA ILE A 205 -20.16 8.39 -34.35
C ILE A 205 -20.96 9.11 -35.45
N PHE A 206 -21.76 10.13 -35.10
CA PHE A 206 -22.51 10.92 -36.07
C PHE A 206 -21.60 11.51 -37.15
N LEU A 207 -20.51 12.18 -36.75
CA LEU A 207 -19.55 12.77 -37.68
C LEU A 207 -18.85 11.72 -38.54
N MET A 208 -18.45 10.60 -37.95
CA MET A 208 -17.80 9.51 -38.68
C MET A 208 -18.74 8.83 -39.67
N LEU A 209 -19.97 8.49 -39.25
CA LEU A 209 -20.98 7.91 -40.14
C LEU A 209 -21.37 8.89 -41.25
N LEU A 210 -21.44 10.20 -40.96
CA LEU A 210 -21.68 11.23 -41.97
C LEU A 210 -20.54 11.30 -42.98
N TRP A 211 -19.29 11.13 -42.53
CA TRP A 211 -18.13 11.04 -43.42
C TRP A 211 -18.16 9.79 -44.31
N VAL A 212 -18.56 8.63 -43.75
CA VAL A 212 -18.64 7.35 -44.47
C VAL A 212 -19.79 7.33 -45.48
N TYR A 213 -21.01 7.68 -45.07
CA TYR A 213 -22.23 7.52 -45.88
C TYR A 213 -22.68 8.79 -46.61
N ARG A 214 -22.23 9.99 -46.18
CA ARG A 214 -22.67 11.31 -46.73
C ARG A 214 -24.19 11.46 -46.85
N SER A 215 -24.95 10.80 -45.99
CA SER A 215 -26.41 10.82 -46.00
C SER A 215 -26.92 10.99 -44.58
N LEU A 216 -27.41 12.20 -44.27
CA LEU A 216 -27.93 12.52 -42.93
C LEU A 216 -29.02 11.54 -42.49
N VAL A 217 -29.89 11.14 -43.42
CA VAL A 217 -30.98 10.18 -43.16
C VAL A 217 -30.44 8.81 -42.75
N SER A 218 -29.46 8.27 -43.48
CA SER A 218 -28.86 6.98 -43.17
C SER A 218 -28.15 7.01 -41.82
N VAL A 219 -27.44 8.12 -41.51
CA VAL A 219 -26.77 8.33 -40.22
C VAL A 219 -27.77 8.36 -39.07
N VAL A 220 -28.83 9.16 -39.18
CA VAL A 220 -29.86 9.27 -38.13
C VAL A 220 -30.55 7.93 -37.91
N LEU A 221 -30.88 7.19 -38.97
CA LEU A 221 -31.46 5.85 -38.85
C LEU A 221 -30.51 4.87 -38.15
N THR A 222 -29.22 4.87 -38.49
CA THR A 222 -28.20 4.07 -37.79
C THR A 222 -28.12 4.44 -36.31
N LEU A 223 -28.08 5.73 -35.99
CA LEU A 223 -28.04 6.17 -34.60
C LEU A 223 -29.29 5.80 -33.82
N VAL A 224 -30.48 5.88 -34.42
CA VAL A 224 -31.72 5.45 -33.76
C VAL A 224 -31.69 3.95 -33.46
N MET A 225 -31.16 3.12 -34.37
CA MET A 225 -30.98 1.68 -34.13
C MET A 225 -30.05 1.45 -32.93
N VAL A 226 -28.87 2.08 -32.94
CA VAL A 226 -27.87 1.93 -31.86
C VAL A 226 -28.40 2.46 -30.53
N LEU A 227 -29.13 3.58 -30.53
CA LEU A 227 -29.74 4.15 -29.32
C LEU A 227 -30.76 3.18 -28.70
N LEU A 228 -31.61 2.56 -29.52
CA LEU A 228 -32.57 1.57 -29.05
C LEU A 228 -31.89 0.30 -28.52
N GLU A 229 -30.83 -0.17 -29.19
CA GLU A 229 -30.02 -1.31 -28.74
C GLU A 229 -29.36 -1.04 -27.40
N VAL A 230 -28.71 0.11 -27.25
CA VAL A 230 -28.01 0.51 -26.03
C VAL A 230 -28.99 0.77 -24.89
N ALA A 231 -30.12 1.43 -25.16
CA ALA A 231 -31.18 1.63 -24.17
C ALA A 231 -31.75 0.29 -23.67
N SER A 232 -31.95 -0.67 -24.58
CA SER A 232 -32.42 -2.01 -24.22
C SER A 232 -31.36 -2.80 -23.46
N ALA A 233 -30.10 -2.78 -23.89
CA ALA A 233 -29.00 -3.47 -23.22
C ALA A 233 -28.79 -2.94 -21.79
N ARG A 234 -28.74 -1.62 -21.63
CA ARG A 234 -28.65 -0.96 -20.31
C ARG A 234 -29.86 -1.27 -19.45
N GLY A 235 -31.07 -1.20 -20.02
CA GLY A 235 -32.31 -1.46 -19.29
C GLY A 235 -32.43 -2.92 -18.82
N VAL A 236 -32.10 -3.89 -19.67
CA VAL A 236 -32.10 -5.32 -19.29
C VAL A 236 -31.11 -5.58 -18.16
N VAL A 237 -29.88 -5.07 -18.27
CA VAL A 237 -28.87 -5.23 -17.21
C VAL A 237 -29.30 -4.51 -15.93
N ALA A 238 -29.89 -3.32 -16.01
CA ALA A 238 -30.42 -2.60 -14.86
C ALA A 238 -31.55 -3.39 -14.16
N VAL A 239 -32.48 -3.98 -14.91
CA VAL A 239 -33.54 -4.82 -14.36
C VAL A 239 -32.97 -6.06 -13.67
N LEU A 240 -32.01 -6.75 -14.28
CA LEU A 240 -31.38 -7.92 -13.66
C LEU A 240 -30.63 -7.57 -12.37
N ALA A 241 -29.91 -6.45 -12.37
CA ALA A 241 -29.19 -5.98 -11.19
C ALA A 241 -30.12 -5.52 -10.07
N HIS A 242 -31.23 -4.85 -10.41
CA HIS A 242 -32.23 -4.40 -9.43
C HIS A 242 -32.97 -5.55 -8.74
N ASN A 243 -32.98 -6.74 -9.33
CA ASN A 243 -33.57 -7.95 -8.73
C ASN A 243 -32.50 -8.86 -8.09
N ASP A 244 -31.31 -8.32 -7.75
CA ASP A 244 -30.20 -9.05 -7.12
C ASP A 244 -29.68 -10.27 -7.91
N ILE A 245 -29.92 -10.33 -9.22
CA ILE A 245 -29.46 -11.46 -10.06
C ILE A 245 -28.00 -11.29 -10.44
N ILE A 246 -27.56 -10.05 -10.67
CA ILE A 246 -26.19 -9.72 -11.08
C ILE A 246 -25.68 -8.51 -10.30
N GLY A 247 -24.41 -8.56 -9.89
CA GLY A 247 -23.71 -7.41 -9.31
C GLY A 247 -23.20 -6.45 -10.38
N LEU A 248 -23.07 -5.17 -10.04
CA LEU A 248 -22.53 -4.14 -10.94
C LEU A 248 -21.28 -3.50 -10.35
N SER A 249 -20.42 -2.98 -11.23
CA SER A 249 -19.29 -2.12 -10.87
C SER A 249 -19.24 -0.89 -11.77
N VAL A 250 -18.45 0.12 -11.37
CA VAL A 250 -18.18 1.32 -12.20
C VAL A 250 -17.62 0.93 -13.57
N TYR A 251 -16.76 -0.09 -13.61
CA TYR A 251 -16.18 -0.57 -14.85
C TYR A 251 -17.21 -1.32 -15.68
N SER A 252 -18.03 -2.18 -15.07
CA SER A 252 -19.08 -2.95 -15.75
C SER A 252 -20.08 -2.03 -16.44
N THR A 253 -20.58 -1.00 -15.77
CA THR A 253 -21.58 -0.08 -16.33
C THR A 253 -21.06 0.76 -17.49
N ASN A 254 -19.86 1.33 -17.34
CA ASN A 254 -19.25 2.17 -18.36
C ASN A 254 -18.76 1.38 -19.58
N LEU A 255 -18.11 0.23 -19.37
CA LEU A 255 -17.63 -0.62 -20.46
C LEU A 255 -18.78 -1.35 -21.18
N LEU A 256 -19.82 -1.79 -20.47
CA LEU A 256 -21.06 -2.28 -21.07
C LEU A 256 -21.62 -1.28 -22.07
N THR A 257 -21.82 -0.04 -21.63
CA THR A 257 -22.38 1.02 -22.47
C THR A 257 -21.49 1.25 -23.69
N LEU A 258 -20.18 1.35 -23.47
CA LEU A 258 -19.19 1.57 -24.53
C LEU A 258 -19.18 0.45 -25.57
N LEU A 259 -19.03 -0.80 -25.13
CA LEU A 259 -18.97 -1.96 -26.00
C LEU A 259 -20.30 -2.15 -26.75
N SER A 260 -21.43 -1.87 -26.10
CA SER A 260 -22.75 -1.96 -26.75
C SER A 260 -22.92 -0.92 -27.85
N ILE A 261 -22.51 0.34 -27.60
CA ILE A 261 -22.52 1.41 -28.63
C ILE A 261 -21.63 1.01 -29.80
N ALA A 262 -20.40 0.56 -29.52
CA ALA A 262 -19.42 0.25 -30.55
C ALA A 262 -19.83 -0.99 -31.37
N ALA A 263 -20.23 -2.09 -30.72
CA ALA A 263 -20.69 -3.30 -31.39
C ALA A 263 -21.98 -3.06 -32.20
N GLY A 264 -22.97 -2.37 -31.63
CA GLY A 264 -24.21 -2.04 -32.33
C GLY A 264 -23.99 -1.19 -33.57
N THR A 265 -23.11 -0.18 -33.46
CA THR A 265 -22.73 0.68 -34.60
C THR A 265 -22.08 -0.14 -35.70
N ASP A 266 -21.17 -1.04 -35.35
CA ASP A 266 -20.46 -1.87 -36.31
C ASP A 266 -21.35 -2.88 -37.02
N TYR A 267 -22.24 -3.55 -36.29
CA TYR A 267 -23.21 -4.45 -36.90
C TYR A 267 -24.16 -3.71 -37.85
N ALA A 268 -24.56 -2.48 -37.51
CA ALA A 268 -25.33 -1.64 -38.39
C ALA A 268 -24.54 -1.23 -39.65
N ILE A 269 -23.25 -0.91 -39.52
CA ILE A 269 -22.37 -0.59 -40.65
C ILE A 269 -22.24 -1.79 -41.61
N PHE A 270 -22.09 -3.01 -41.09
CA PHE A 270 -21.99 -4.21 -41.92
C PHE A 270 -23.29 -4.53 -42.66
N LEU A 271 -24.42 -4.41 -41.96
CA LEU A 271 -25.73 -4.63 -42.56
C LEU A 271 -25.97 -3.62 -43.69
N LEU A 272 -25.73 -2.33 -43.44
CA LEU A 272 -25.90 -1.27 -44.45
C LEU A 272 -24.88 -1.35 -45.59
N GLY A 273 -23.63 -1.69 -45.28
CA GLY A 273 -22.57 -1.88 -46.26
C GLY A 273 -22.93 -2.97 -47.26
N ARG A 274 -23.44 -4.10 -46.77
CA ARG A 274 -23.86 -5.22 -47.63
C ARG A 274 -25.15 -4.91 -48.40
N TYR A 275 -26.08 -4.17 -47.79
CA TYR A 275 -27.26 -3.68 -48.49
C TYR A 275 -26.90 -2.76 -49.66
N HIS A 276 -25.99 -1.79 -49.43
CA HIS A 276 -25.51 -0.92 -50.49
C HIS A 276 -24.77 -1.69 -51.58
N GLU A 277 -23.95 -2.70 -51.26
CA GLU A 277 -23.29 -3.57 -52.26
C GLU A 277 -24.33 -4.26 -53.16
N ALA A 278 -25.34 -4.91 -52.57
CA ALA A 278 -26.39 -5.58 -53.32
C ALA A 278 -27.21 -4.61 -54.20
N ARG A 279 -27.45 -3.38 -53.73
CA ARG A 279 -28.10 -2.34 -54.53
C ARG A 279 -27.23 -1.85 -55.69
N HIS A 280 -25.92 -1.78 -55.53
CA HIS A 280 -24.99 -1.46 -56.62
C HIS A 280 -24.90 -2.55 -57.68
N ASP A 281 -25.09 -3.81 -57.29
CA ASP A 281 -25.19 -4.95 -58.22
C ASP A 281 -26.53 -4.97 -58.98
N GLY A 282 -27.37 -3.94 -58.83
CA GLY A 282 -28.64 -3.79 -59.54
C GLY A 282 -29.80 -4.59 -58.96
N GLN A 283 -29.65 -5.21 -57.79
CA GLN A 283 -30.72 -5.98 -57.15
C GLN A 283 -31.86 -5.07 -56.68
N SER A 284 -33.10 -5.55 -56.77
CA SER A 284 -34.26 -4.85 -56.20
C SER A 284 -34.11 -4.69 -54.68
N ARG A 285 -34.82 -3.73 -54.05
CA ARG A 285 -34.74 -3.52 -52.59
C ARG A 285 -35.09 -4.77 -51.78
N GLU A 286 -36.03 -5.55 -52.30
CA GLU A 286 -36.46 -6.86 -51.79
C GLU A 286 -35.33 -7.90 -51.85
N GLU A 287 -34.74 -8.09 -53.03
CA GLU A 287 -33.64 -9.04 -53.22
C GLU A 287 -32.42 -8.61 -52.43
N ALA A 288 -32.10 -7.32 -52.41
CA ALA A 288 -31.01 -6.75 -51.64
C ALA A 288 -31.16 -7.05 -50.13
N PHE A 289 -32.37 -7.00 -49.57
CA PHE A 289 -32.61 -7.40 -48.18
C PHE A 289 -32.27 -8.87 -47.94
N TYR A 290 -32.78 -9.79 -48.77
CA TYR A 290 -32.52 -11.22 -48.59
C TYR A 290 -31.05 -11.59 -48.80
N THR A 291 -30.38 -10.95 -49.76
CA THR A 291 -28.94 -11.09 -49.99
C THR A 291 -28.14 -10.58 -48.79
N THR A 292 -28.54 -9.43 -48.24
CA THR A 292 -27.92 -8.83 -47.06
C THR A 292 -28.07 -9.73 -45.84
N TYR A 293 -29.30 -10.14 -45.52
CA TYR A 293 -29.55 -10.95 -44.33
C TYR A 293 -28.78 -12.29 -44.39
N ARG A 294 -28.83 -13.00 -45.52
CA ARG A 294 -28.11 -14.28 -45.67
C ARG A 294 -26.59 -14.13 -45.60
N GLY A 295 -26.05 -13.07 -46.21
CA GLY A 295 -24.62 -12.81 -46.23
C GLY A 295 -24.07 -12.31 -44.90
N THR A 296 -24.85 -11.56 -44.13
CA THR A 296 -24.37 -10.88 -42.93
C THR A 296 -24.77 -11.58 -41.62
N SER A 297 -25.92 -12.27 -41.55
CA SER A 297 -26.45 -12.78 -40.27
C SER A 297 -25.55 -13.82 -39.60
N HIS A 298 -24.95 -14.73 -40.37
CA HIS A 298 -24.07 -15.77 -39.83
C HIS A 298 -22.72 -15.21 -39.37
N VAL A 299 -22.27 -14.12 -40.00
CA VAL A 299 -21.05 -13.41 -39.62
C VAL A 299 -21.29 -12.62 -38.32
N VAL A 300 -22.36 -11.83 -38.26
CA VAL A 300 -22.74 -11.06 -37.06
C VAL A 300 -22.99 -11.99 -35.87
N LEU A 301 -23.65 -13.14 -36.08
CA LEU A 301 -23.84 -14.14 -35.03
C LEU A 301 -22.51 -14.73 -34.55
N GLY A 302 -21.62 -15.14 -35.45
CA GLY A 302 -20.31 -15.70 -35.09
C GLY A 302 -19.44 -14.71 -34.32
N SER A 303 -19.39 -13.47 -34.81
CA SER A 303 -18.76 -12.33 -34.17
C SER A 303 -19.30 -12.07 -32.77
N GLY A 304 -20.61 -11.82 -32.64
CA GLY A 304 -21.19 -11.42 -31.38
C GLY A 304 -21.08 -12.52 -30.34
N LEU A 305 -21.24 -13.79 -30.73
CA LEU A 305 -21.01 -14.90 -29.81
C LEU A 305 -19.55 -15.01 -29.34
N THR A 306 -18.60 -14.61 -30.19
CA THR A 306 -17.20 -14.56 -29.80
C THR A 306 -16.94 -13.45 -28.78
N ILE A 307 -17.53 -12.27 -28.96
CA ILE A 307 -17.43 -11.17 -27.99
C ILE A 307 -18.12 -11.55 -26.67
N VAL A 308 -19.37 -12.05 -26.74
CA VAL A 308 -20.13 -12.52 -25.57
C VAL A 308 -19.36 -13.59 -24.81
N GLY A 309 -18.82 -14.58 -25.53
CA GLY A 309 -18.06 -15.67 -24.93
C GLY A 309 -16.74 -15.20 -24.31
N ALA A 310 -15.99 -14.33 -24.98
CA ALA A 310 -14.74 -13.78 -24.45
C ALA A 310 -14.96 -12.91 -23.21
N LEU A 311 -16.03 -12.09 -23.19
CA LEU A 311 -16.44 -11.35 -21.99
C LEU A 311 -16.89 -12.30 -20.88
N TYR A 312 -17.62 -13.36 -21.21
CA TYR A 312 -18.05 -14.34 -20.22
C TYR A 312 -16.88 -15.10 -19.58
N CYS A 313 -15.77 -15.33 -20.30
CA CYS A 313 -14.54 -15.91 -19.75
C CYS A 313 -13.95 -15.10 -18.58
N LEU A 314 -14.28 -13.81 -18.45
CA LEU A 314 -13.89 -13.02 -17.29
C LEU A 314 -14.49 -13.55 -15.97
N THR A 315 -15.59 -14.30 -16.02
CA THR A 315 -16.20 -14.94 -14.84
C THR A 315 -15.27 -16.01 -14.22
N PHE A 316 -14.25 -16.47 -14.94
CA PHE A 316 -13.25 -17.41 -14.41
C PHE A 316 -12.09 -16.73 -13.67
N THR A 317 -12.03 -15.40 -13.69
CA THR A 317 -11.01 -14.62 -12.98
C THR A 317 -11.36 -14.48 -11.49
N ARG A 318 -10.34 -14.30 -10.66
CA ARG A 318 -10.48 -14.14 -9.20
C ARG A 318 -10.70 -12.69 -8.80
N LEU A 319 -10.02 -11.74 -9.46
CA LEU A 319 -10.14 -10.32 -9.14
C LEU A 319 -11.55 -9.81 -9.48
N PRO A 320 -12.26 -9.20 -8.51
CA PRO A 320 -13.61 -8.67 -8.74
C PRO A 320 -13.68 -7.63 -9.85
N TYR A 321 -12.59 -6.88 -10.10
CA TYR A 321 -12.46 -5.96 -11.22
C TYR A 321 -12.76 -6.60 -12.59
N PHE A 322 -12.38 -7.87 -12.78
CA PHE A 322 -12.62 -8.62 -14.02
C PHE A 322 -13.88 -9.46 -13.92
N ASN A 323 -14.05 -10.17 -12.81
CA ASN A 323 -15.17 -11.08 -12.59
C ASN A 323 -16.53 -10.36 -12.68
N SER A 324 -16.66 -9.21 -12.01
CA SER A 324 -17.89 -8.41 -12.01
C SER A 324 -18.22 -7.78 -13.38
N LEU A 325 -17.24 -7.74 -14.29
CA LEU A 325 -17.43 -7.26 -15.66
C LEU A 325 -18.10 -8.33 -16.54
N GLY A 326 -17.76 -9.60 -16.32
CA GLY A 326 -18.01 -10.68 -17.27
C GLY A 326 -19.49 -10.85 -17.60
N VAL A 327 -20.32 -11.11 -16.59
CA VAL A 327 -21.74 -11.39 -16.78
C VAL A 327 -22.51 -10.16 -17.29
N PRO A 328 -22.43 -8.96 -16.67
CA PRO A 328 -23.16 -7.80 -17.16
C PRO A 328 -22.77 -7.44 -18.60
N ALA A 329 -21.47 -7.41 -18.92
CA ALA A 329 -21.00 -7.06 -20.26
C ALA A 329 -21.42 -8.11 -21.30
N ALA A 330 -21.32 -9.40 -20.98
CA ALA A 330 -21.76 -10.48 -21.88
C ALA A 330 -23.26 -10.39 -22.17
N ILE A 331 -24.10 -10.11 -21.17
CA ILE A 331 -25.56 -9.92 -21.36
C ILE A 331 -25.84 -8.70 -22.23
N GLY A 332 -25.18 -7.56 -21.97
CA GLY A 332 -25.36 -6.36 -22.79
C GLY A 332 -25.04 -6.58 -24.25
N ILE A 333 -23.91 -7.22 -24.54
CA ILE A 333 -23.52 -7.56 -25.92
C ILE A 333 -24.44 -8.62 -26.52
N ALA A 334 -24.94 -9.57 -25.73
CA ALA A 334 -25.93 -10.52 -26.22
C ALA A 334 -27.24 -9.81 -26.63
N VAL A 335 -27.70 -8.82 -25.85
CA VAL A 335 -28.86 -7.98 -26.21
C VAL A 335 -28.58 -7.15 -27.47
N ALA A 336 -27.41 -6.52 -27.57
CA ALA A 336 -27.01 -5.78 -28.77
C ALA A 336 -26.94 -6.69 -30.00
N LEU A 337 -26.42 -7.91 -29.85
CA LEU A 337 -26.39 -8.93 -30.91
C LEU A 337 -27.79 -9.34 -31.36
N LEU A 338 -28.71 -9.56 -30.42
CA LEU A 338 -30.11 -9.85 -30.73
C LEU A 338 -30.77 -8.67 -31.46
N GLY A 339 -30.46 -7.43 -31.06
CA GLY A 339 -30.87 -6.21 -31.76
C GLY A 339 -30.36 -6.18 -33.20
N ALA A 340 -29.07 -6.41 -33.40
CA ALA A 340 -28.45 -6.43 -34.72
C ALA A 340 -29.01 -7.52 -35.66
N LEU A 341 -29.49 -8.64 -35.13
CA LEU A 341 -30.10 -9.72 -35.91
C LEU A 341 -31.60 -9.55 -36.15
N THR A 342 -32.29 -8.72 -35.37
CA THR A 342 -33.76 -8.57 -35.43
C THR A 342 -34.22 -7.13 -35.70
N LEU A 343 -33.83 -6.18 -34.85
CA LEU A 343 -34.16 -4.77 -34.95
C LEU A 343 -33.52 -4.14 -36.20
N ALA A 344 -32.22 -4.34 -36.41
CA ALA A 344 -31.52 -3.69 -37.52
C ALA A 344 -32.07 -4.11 -38.90
N PRO A 345 -32.36 -5.40 -39.19
CA PRO A 345 -33.02 -5.80 -40.42
C PRO A 345 -34.48 -5.34 -40.53
N ALA A 346 -35.20 -5.20 -39.41
CA ALA A 346 -36.56 -4.65 -39.39
C ALA A 346 -36.57 -3.17 -39.80
N VAL A 347 -35.68 -2.36 -39.21
CA VAL A 347 -35.50 -0.95 -39.55
C VAL A 347 -35.01 -0.80 -41.00
N LEU A 348 -34.08 -1.65 -41.44
CA LEU A 348 -33.64 -1.71 -42.84
C LEU A 348 -34.82 -1.94 -43.79
N THR A 349 -35.73 -2.85 -43.47
CA THR A 349 -36.93 -3.12 -44.26
C THR A 349 -37.85 -1.90 -44.32
N MET A 350 -38.14 -1.29 -43.18
CA MET A 350 -39.02 -0.12 -43.09
C MET A 350 -38.44 1.07 -43.86
N ALA A 351 -37.16 1.38 -43.64
CA ALA A 351 -36.51 2.53 -44.27
C ALA A 351 -36.25 2.31 -45.78
N SER A 352 -35.93 1.07 -46.19
CA SER A 352 -35.77 0.75 -47.61
C SER A 352 -37.10 0.83 -48.37
N HIS A 353 -38.23 0.56 -47.74
CA HIS A 353 -39.55 0.75 -48.36
C HIS A 353 -39.72 2.20 -48.88
N PHE A 354 -39.30 3.18 -48.08
CA PHE A 354 -39.33 4.60 -48.42
C PHE A 354 -38.14 5.09 -49.26
N GLY A 355 -37.21 4.21 -49.66
CA GLY A 355 -36.02 4.59 -50.43
C GLY A 355 -34.99 5.43 -49.67
N LEU A 356 -35.10 5.52 -48.34
CA LEU A 356 -34.26 6.37 -47.48
C LEU A 356 -32.81 5.87 -47.36
N LEU A 357 -32.56 4.62 -47.74
CA LEU A 357 -31.27 3.92 -47.65
C LEU A 357 -30.67 3.58 -49.03
N ASP A 358 -31.16 4.19 -50.11
CA ASP A 358 -30.54 3.98 -51.42
C ASP A 358 -29.14 4.66 -51.46
N PRO A 359 -28.11 3.96 -51.97
CA PRO A 359 -26.74 4.47 -51.92
C PRO A 359 -26.57 5.70 -52.83
N LYS A 360 -26.04 6.79 -52.28
CA LYS A 360 -25.76 8.04 -53.02
C LYS A 360 -24.41 8.04 -53.76
N ARG A 361 -23.53 7.05 -53.52
CA ARG A 361 -22.19 6.98 -54.10
C ARG A 361 -21.80 5.56 -54.50
N SER A 362 -21.15 5.42 -55.66
CA SER A 362 -20.45 4.21 -56.09
C SER A 362 -19.34 3.81 -55.11
N MET A 363 -19.32 2.55 -54.66
CA MET A 363 -18.23 2.02 -53.82
C MET A 363 -16.86 2.16 -54.52
N ARG A 364 -15.87 2.73 -53.82
CA ARG A 364 -14.49 2.89 -54.31
C ARG A 364 -13.75 1.54 -54.30
N THR A 365 -14.06 0.65 -55.23
CA THR A 365 -13.44 -0.68 -55.34
C THR A 365 -12.03 -0.65 -55.97
N ARG A 366 -11.72 0.38 -56.79
CA ARG A 366 -10.51 0.42 -57.62
C ARG A 366 -9.20 0.56 -56.83
N GLY A 367 -9.20 1.31 -55.73
CA GLY A 367 -8.02 1.48 -54.87
C GLY A 367 -7.70 0.19 -54.09
N TRP A 368 -8.71 -0.40 -53.48
CA TRP A 368 -8.57 -1.66 -52.74
C TRP A 368 -8.21 -2.85 -53.62
N ARG A 369 -8.70 -2.90 -54.86
CA ARG A 369 -8.25 -3.90 -55.84
C ARG A 369 -6.76 -3.76 -56.16
N ARG A 370 -6.20 -2.54 -56.22
CA ARG A 370 -4.74 -2.35 -56.39
C ARG A 370 -3.95 -2.87 -55.20
N ILE A 371 -4.40 -2.59 -53.98
CA ILE A 371 -3.79 -3.13 -52.75
C ILE A 371 -3.80 -4.66 -52.78
N GLY A 372 -4.95 -5.26 -53.09
CA GLY A 372 -5.08 -6.71 -53.26
C GLY A 372 -4.14 -7.29 -54.33
N THR A 373 -3.98 -6.61 -55.48
CA THR A 373 -3.03 -7.07 -56.51
C THR A 373 -1.58 -6.97 -56.07
N THR A 374 -1.21 -5.95 -55.29
CA THR A 374 0.15 -5.79 -54.76
C THR A 374 0.45 -6.90 -53.75
N ILE A 375 -0.48 -7.19 -52.84
CA ILE A 375 -0.32 -8.26 -51.84
C ILE A 375 -0.12 -9.62 -52.51
N VAL A 376 -0.95 -9.95 -53.50
CA VAL A 376 -0.84 -11.23 -54.22
C VAL A 376 0.44 -11.31 -55.05
N ARG A 377 0.95 -10.19 -55.56
CA ARG A 377 2.18 -10.14 -56.37
C ARG A 377 3.46 -10.19 -55.54
N TRP A 378 3.46 -9.60 -54.34
CA TRP A 378 4.63 -9.49 -53.46
C TRP A 378 4.29 -9.83 -52.00
N PRO A 379 3.78 -11.05 -51.70
CA PRO A 379 3.26 -11.34 -50.37
C PRO A 379 4.35 -11.41 -49.28
N GLY A 380 5.56 -11.88 -49.61
CA GLY A 380 6.69 -11.94 -48.68
C GLY A 380 7.16 -10.56 -48.18
N PRO A 381 7.52 -9.63 -49.09
CA PRO A 381 7.94 -8.29 -48.70
C PRO A 381 6.86 -7.49 -47.95
N VAL A 382 5.59 -7.60 -48.37
CA VAL A 382 4.47 -6.93 -47.67
C VAL A 382 4.31 -7.46 -46.25
N LEU A 383 4.43 -8.78 -46.06
CA LEU A 383 4.41 -9.39 -44.73
C LEU A 383 5.60 -8.90 -43.88
N ALA A 384 6.81 -8.88 -44.43
CA ALA A 384 8.01 -8.42 -43.72
C ALA A 384 7.88 -6.96 -43.25
N VAL A 385 7.38 -6.06 -44.10
CA VAL A 385 7.12 -4.66 -43.73
C VAL A 385 6.04 -4.57 -42.65
N SER A 386 4.94 -5.31 -42.80
CA SER A 386 3.84 -5.30 -41.81
C SER A 386 4.30 -5.79 -40.43
N VAL A 387 5.12 -6.86 -40.40
CA VAL A 387 5.75 -7.37 -39.17
C VAL A 387 6.76 -6.37 -38.63
N GLY A 388 7.54 -5.69 -39.49
CA GLY A 388 8.45 -4.62 -39.09
C GLY A 388 7.73 -3.48 -38.37
N VAL A 389 6.58 -3.06 -38.87
CA VAL A 389 5.74 -2.04 -38.19
C VAL A 389 5.19 -2.59 -36.86
N ALA A 390 4.79 -3.86 -36.79
CA ALA A 390 4.35 -4.49 -35.54
C ALA A 390 5.49 -4.53 -34.49
N LEU A 391 6.73 -4.77 -34.92
CA LEU A 391 7.90 -4.80 -34.06
C LEU A 391 8.19 -3.45 -33.41
N ILE A 392 7.88 -2.32 -34.07
CA ILE A 392 8.03 -0.99 -33.45
C ILE A 392 7.17 -0.88 -32.19
N GLY A 393 5.93 -1.38 -32.24
CA GLY A 393 5.07 -1.46 -31.05
C GLY A 393 5.65 -2.42 -30.01
N LEU A 394 6.03 -3.64 -30.41
CA LEU A 394 6.56 -4.67 -29.49
C LEU A 394 7.84 -4.23 -28.77
N LEU A 395 8.72 -3.47 -29.42
CA LEU A 395 9.97 -2.96 -28.84
C LEU A 395 9.76 -1.96 -27.71
N ALA A 396 8.57 -1.36 -27.59
CA ALA A 396 8.24 -0.48 -26.48
C ALA A 396 7.86 -1.23 -25.19
N LEU A 397 7.47 -2.52 -25.29
CA LEU A 397 6.99 -3.31 -24.17
C LEU A 397 8.01 -3.53 -23.04
N PRO A 398 9.31 -3.79 -23.29
CA PRO A 398 10.28 -3.98 -22.21
C PRO A 398 10.45 -2.77 -21.30
N GLY A 399 10.06 -1.58 -21.75
CA GLY A 399 10.14 -0.34 -20.98
C GLY A 399 8.88 0.00 -20.19
N TYR A 400 7.85 -0.84 -20.23
CA TYR A 400 6.56 -0.65 -19.57
C TYR A 400 6.68 -0.59 -18.06
N LYS A 401 6.07 0.44 -17.45
CA LYS A 401 5.97 0.61 -16.01
C LYS A 401 4.51 0.56 -15.58
N THR A 402 4.21 -0.31 -14.63
CA THR A 402 2.86 -0.44 -14.08
C THR A 402 2.71 0.48 -12.88
N SER A 403 1.68 1.33 -12.90
CA SER A 403 1.27 2.09 -11.72
C SER A 403 0.03 1.46 -11.07
N TYR A 404 0.10 1.32 -9.75
CA TYR A 404 -1.02 0.87 -8.91
C TYR A 404 -1.71 2.02 -8.17
N ASN A 405 -1.12 3.22 -8.20
CA ASN A 405 -1.62 4.37 -7.47
C ASN A 405 -2.81 5.02 -8.19
N VAL A 406 -4.02 4.71 -7.71
CA VAL A 406 -5.30 5.20 -8.26
C VAL A 406 -5.39 6.73 -8.26
N ARG A 407 -4.70 7.42 -7.34
CA ARG A 407 -4.80 8.88 -7.12
C ARG A 407 -4.42 9.67 -8.37
N SER A 408 -3.37 9.25 -9.06
CA SER A 408 -2.86 9.88 -10.28
C SER A 408 -3.83 9.83 -11.46
N TYR A 409 -4.84 8.96 -11.40
CA TYR A 409 -5.83 8.77 -12.47
C TYR A 409 -7.20 9.40 -12.16
N LEU A 410 -7.32 10.03 -11.00
CA LEU A 410 -8.48 10.83 -10.58
C LEU A 410 -8.19 12.32 -10.78
N PRO A 411 -9.21 13.15 -11.05
CA PRO A 411 -9.04 14.60 -11.12
C PRO A 411 -8.42 15.15 -9.83
N ALA A 412 -7.49 16.11 -9.95
CA ALA A 412 -6.86 16.75 -8.78
C ALA A 412 -7.86 17.48 -7.86
N GLY A 413 -9.04 17.85 -8.38
CA GLY A 413 -10.12 18.47 -7.62
C GLY A 413 -11.04 17.50 -6.86
N SER A 414 -10.79 16.19 -6.88
CA SER A 414 -11.60 15.25 -6.07
C SER A 414 -11.31 15.44 -4.57
N PRO A 415 -12.34 15.35 -3.70
CA PRO A 415 -12.15 15.55 -2.26
C PRO A 415 -11.05 14.65 -1.65
N ALA A 416 -10.97 13.38 -2.04
CA ALA A 416 -9.94 12.46 -1.57
C ALA A 416 -8.53 12.89 -2.03
N ASN A 417 -8.36 13.34 -3.29
CA ASN A 417 -7.07 13.83 -3.78
C ASN A 417 -6.65 15.12 -3.07
N ILE A 418 -7.58 16.03 -2.78
CA ILE A 418 -7.30 17.23 -1.99
C ILE A 418 -6.82 16.85 -0.59
N GLY A 419 -7.46 15.88 0.06
CA GLY A 419 -7.05 15.41 1.39
C GLY A 419 -5.68 14.71 1.39
N TYR A 420 -5.39 13.89 0.37
CA TYR A 420 -4.05 13.29 0.22
C TYR A 420 -2.98 14.37 -0.04
N ALA A 421 -3.28 15.35 -0.91
CA ALA A 421 -2.36 16.45 -1.19
C ALA A 421 -2.12 17.34 0.04
N ALA A 422 -3.09 17.49 0.93
CA ALA A 422 -2.90 18.15 2.23
C ALA A 422 -2.02 17.31 3.16
N ALA A 423 -2.25 15.99 3.24
CA ALA A 423 -1.46 15.08 4.05
C ALA A 423 0.02 15.01 3.60
N GLU A 424 0.27 14.92 2.30
CA GLU A 424 1.62 14.79 1.73
C GLU A 424 2.49 16.05 1.88
N ARG A 425 1.91 17.19 2.27
CA ARG A 425 2.71 18.38 2.66
C ARG A 425 3.46 18.17 3.97
N HIS A 426 2.96 17.28 4.84
CA HIS A 426 3.46 17.09 6.20
C HIS A 426 3.91 15.65 6.50
N PHE A 427 3.42 14.67 5.74
CA PHE A 427 3.71 13.25 5.90
C PHE A 427 4.31 12.66 4.62
N SER A 428 5.17 11.64 4.76
CA SER A 428 5.58 10.83 3.61
C SER A 428 4.45 9.91 3.16
N ALA A 429 4.40 9.58 1.86
CA ALA A 429 3.39 8.68 1.31
C ALA A 429 3.36 7.31 2.01
N ALA A 430 4.52 6.82 2.46
CA ALA A 430 4.65 5.58 3.24
C ALA A 430 3.92 5.65 4.58
N ARG A 431 4.04 6.78 5.29
CA ARG A 431 3.46 6.95 6.63
C ARG A 431 1.94 7.03 6.59
N LEU A 432 1.37 7.47 5.47
CA LEU A 432 -0.08 7.51 5.24
C LEU A 432 -0.67 6.16 4.85
N ASN A 433 0.17 5.22 4.40
CA ASN A 433 -0.24 3.93 3.86
C ASN A 433 0.62 2.79 4.45
N PRO A 434 0.64 2.60 5.79
CA PRO A 434 1.50 1.61 6.42
C PRO A 434 1.01 0.17 6.18
N GLU A 435 1.88 -0.79 6.46
CA GLU A 435 1.51 -2.19 6.64
C GLU A 435 1.20 -2.48 8.11
N MET A 436 0.28 -3.41 8.34
CA MET A 436 0.03 -4.02 9.63
C MET A 436 0.45 -5.49 9.59
N LEU A 437 1.39 -5.83 10.46
CA LEU A 437 1.81 -7.19 10.76
C LEU A 437 1.15 -7.60 12.06
N MET A 438 0.53 -8.78 12.12
CA MET A 438 0.03 -9.38 13.34
C MET A 438 0.62 -10.76 13.55
N ILE A 439 1.04 -11.02 14.79
CA ILE A 439 1.50 -12.32 15.28
C ILE A 439 0.45 -12.81 16.26
N GLU A 440 -0.11 -13.99 16.00
CA GLU A 440 -1.15 -14.61 16.83
C GLU A 440 -0.67 -15.95 17.41
N THR A 441 -0.86 -16.11 18.72
CA THR A 441 -0.32 -17.20 19.55
C THR A 441 -1.43 -17.92 20.33
N ASP A 442 -1.12 -19.11 20.83
CA ASP A 442 -2.01 -19.91 21.68
C ASP A 442 -1.92 -19.55 23.18
N HIS A 443 -1.08 -18.59 23.55
CA HIS A 443 -0.88 -18.12 24.92
C HIS A 443 -0.67 -16.60 24.99
N ASP A 444 -0.84 -16.02 26.19
CA ASP A 444 -0.68 -14.58 26.46
C ASP A 444 0.79 -14.13 26.30
N MET A 445 1.00 -13.08 25.51
CA MET A 445 2.29 -12.47 25.24
C MET A 445 2.74 -11.40 26.23
N ARG A 446 1.92 -11.04 27.23
CA ARG A 446 2.21 -10.00 28.24
C ARG A 446 3.19 -10.48 29.31
N ASN A 447 4.37 -10.94 28.88
CA ASN A 447 5.45 -11.38 29.75
C ASN A 447 6.81 -10.97 29.16
N PRO A 448 7.86 -10.86 30.01
CA PRO A 448 9.19 -10.45 29.55
C PRO A 448 9.77 -11.30 28.41
N ALA A 449 9.55 -12.62 28.45
CA ALA A 449 10.11 -13.54 27.45
C ALA A 449 9.52 -13.27 26.06
N ASN A 450 8.20 -13.08 25.97
CA ASN A 450 7.54 -12.80 24.71
C ASN A 450 7.81 -11.37 24.23
N MET A 451 8.00 -10.39 25.12
CA MET A 451 8.45 -9.04 24.73
C MET A 451 9.85 -9.05 24.09
N LEU A 452 10.78 -9.90 24.56
CA LEU A 452 12.08 -10.09 23.91
C LEU A 452 11.93 -10.62 22.48
N VAL A 453 10.98 -11.52 22.25
CA VAL A 453 10.73 -12.08 20.92
C VAL A 453 10.07 -11.04 20.01
N LEU A 454 9.09 -10.29 20.51
CA LEU A 454 8.45 -9.22 19.75
C LEU A 454 9.45 -8.12 19.37
N GLU A 455 10.37 -7.75 20.27
CA GLU A 455 11.45 -6.82 19.95
C GLU A 455 12.42 -7.39 18.91
N LYS A 456 12.79 -8.68 19.04
CA LYS A 456 13.61 -9.36 18.03
C LYS A 456 12.94 -9.30 16.66
N VAL A 457 11.62 -9.55 16.57
CA VAL A 457 10.89 -9.43 15.30
C VAL A 457 10.90 -7.99 14.80
N ALA A 458 10.58 -7.00 15.63
CA ALA A 458 10.56 -5.59 15.25
C ALA A 458 11.92 -5.14 14.69
N ARG A 459 13.02 -5.55 15.33
CA ARG A 459 14.40 -5.28 14.87
C ARG A 459 14.74 -5.93 13.53
N GLU A 460 14.42 -7.21 13.34
CA GLU A 460 14.72 -7.91 12.08
C GLU A 460 13.87 -7.39 10.92
N VAL A 461 12.61 -7.03 11.17
CA VAL A 461 11.76 -6.35 10.18
C VAL A 461 12.33 -4.97 9.84
N PHE A 462 12.75 -4.19 10.84
CA PHE A 462 13.38 -2.88 10.62
C PHE A 462 14.68 -2.96 9.80
N ARG A 463 15.46 -4.04 9.95
CA ARG A 463 16.68 -4.30 9.16
C ARG A 463 16.41 -4.75 7.73
N THR A 464 15.17 -5.08 7.40
CA THR A 464 14.81 -5.48 6.04
C THR A 464 14.94 -4.28 5.11
N PRO A 465 15.66 -4.40 3.98
CA PRO A 465 15.80 -3.31 3.03
C PRO A 465 14.44 -2.76 2.60
N GLY A 466 14.27 -1.44 2.63
CA GLY A 466 13.04 -0.79 2.24
C GLY A 466 11.99 -0.62 3.34
N VAL A 467 12.35 -0.87 4.60
CA VAL A 467 11.55 -0.54 5.80
C VAL A 467 12.13 0.69 6.48
N ALA A 468 11.33 1.76 6.59
CA ALA A 468 11.75 3.03 7.18
C ALA A 468 11.53 3.07 8.69
N MET A 469 10.48 2.41 9.18
CA MET A 469 10.08 2.46 10.59
C MET A 469 9.20 1.26 10.94
N VAL A 470 9.34 0.73 12.16
CA VAL A 470 8.46 -0.30 12.72
C VAL A 470 7.96 0.17 14.07
N GLN A 471 6.65 0.31 14.20
CA GLN A 471 5.99 0.64 15.46
C GLN A 471 5.41 -0.62 16.09
N SER A 472 5.75 -0.88 17.33
CA SER A 472 5.30 -2.03 18.12
C SER A 472 5.17 -1.60 19.59
N ILE A 473 4.69 -2.50 20.46
CA ILE A 473 4.70 -2.23 21.92
C ILE A 473 6.10 -1.93 22.47
N THR A 474 7.14 -2.53 21.88
CA THR A 474 8.54 -2.34 22.29
C THR A 474 9.19 -1.12 21.63
N ARG A 475 8.53 -0.53 20.64
CA ARG A 475 8.96 0.67 19.88
C ARG A 475 7.76 1.52 19.46
N PRO A 476 6.96 2.08 20.38
CA PRO A 476 5.69 2.73 20.01
C PRO A 476 5.87 3.92 19.08
N LEU A 477 7.01 4.62 19.20
CA LEU A 477 7.40 5.76 18.38
C LEU A 477 8.29 5.40 17.18
N GLY A 478 8.50 4.11 16.92
CA GLY A 478 9.44 3.64 15.89
C GLY A 478 10.88 3.51 16.36
N THR A 479 11.21 4.03 17.54
CA THR A 479 12.50 3.86 18.22
C THR A 479 12.36 2.97 19.45
N PRO A 480 13.43 2.27 19.87
CA PRO A 480 13.46 1.54 21.14
C PRO A 480 12.96 2.38 22.30
N LEU A 481 12.27 1.74 23.25
CA LEU A 481 11.93 2.36 24.53
C LEU A 481 13.21 2.82 25.23
N GLU A 482 13.22 4.06 25.69
CA GLU A 482 14.28 4.57 26.57
C GLU A 482 14.32 3.75 27.85
N HIS A 483 15.49 3.62 28.46
CA HIS A 483 15.69 2.95 29.75
C HIS A 483 15.38 1.43 29.75
N SER A 484 15.22 0.84 28.57
CA SER A 484 14.90 -0.59 28.41
C SER A 484 16.15 -1.48 28.20
N SER A 485 17.33 -0.89 28.06
CA SER A 485 18.58 -1.63 27.88
C SER A 485 19.09 -2.19 29.23
N ILE A 486 19.65 -3.41 29.22
CA ILE A 486 20.27 -4.00 30.42
C ILE A 486 21.39 -3.10 30.99
N PRO A 487 22.30 -2.51 30.18
CA PRO A 487 23.30 -1.57 30.68
C PRO A 487 22.70 -0.37 31.41
N PHE A 488 21.59 0.21 30.91
CA PHE A 488 20.89 1.29 31.61
C PHE A 488 20.30 0.83 32.95
N GLN A 489 19.67 -0.35 32.99
CA GLN A 489 19.10 -0.87 34.24
C GLN A 489 20.18 -1.16 35.29
N LEU A 490 21.34 -1.66 34.87
CA LEU A 490 22.51 -1.86 35.75
C LEU A 490 23.10 -0.52 36.23
N SER A 491 23.10 0.50 35.37
CA SER A 491 23.58 1.83 35.75
C SER A 491 22.66 2.52 36.75
N MET A 492 21.34 2.29 36.65
CA MET A 492 20.37 2.77 37.64
C MET A 492 20.60 2.18 39.03
N GLN A 493 20.98 0.91 39.14
CA GLN A 493 21.38 0.32 40.44
C GLN A 493 22.64 0.99 41.02
N SER A 494 23.55 1.41 40.15
CA SER A 494 24.76 2.14 40.55
C SER A 494 24.43 3.55 41.05
N THR A 495 23.35 4.17 40.56
CA THR A 495 22.92 5.51 40.98
C THR A 495 22.56 5.56 42.46
N THR A 496 21.87 4.54 43.00
CA THR A 496 21.60 4.45 44.44
C THR A 496 22.90 4.39 45.27
N GLN A 497 23.93 3.68 44.79
CA GLN A 497 25.23 3.68 45.48
C GLN A 497 25.91 5.05 45.40
N ILE A 498 25.83 5.73 44.24
CA ILE A 498 26.34 7.10 44.08
C ILE A 498 25.68 8.07 45.05
N GLU A 499 24.35 7.98 45.23
CA GLU A 499 23.64 8.82 46.21
C GLU A 499 24.06 8.55 47.66
N THR A 500 24.51 7.32 47.97
CA THR A 500 25.00 6.98 49.31
C THR A 500 26.47 7.36 49.55
N LEU A 501 27.27 7.58 48.51
CA LEU A 501 28.70 7.89 48.64
C LEU A 501 29.00 9.14 49.47
N PRO A 502 28.31 10.28 49.29
CA PRO A 502 28.53 11.47 50.12
C PRO A 502 28.34 11.20 51.62
N PHE A 503 27.37 10.35 51.98
CA PHE A 503 27.16 9.97 53.38
C PHE A 503 28.32 9.13 53.93
N GLN A 504 28.89 8.24 53.12
CA GLN A 504 30.05 7.43 53.52
C GLN A 504 31.34 8.27 53.60
N GLN A 505 31.52 9.21 52.68
CA GLN A 505 32.63 10.18 52.71
C GLN A 505 32.56 11.05 53.96
N ALA A 506 31.38 11.57 54.31
CA ALA A 506 31.19 12.33 55.54
C ALA A 506 31.50 11.50 56.80
N GLN A 507 31.21 10.20 56.80
CA GLN A 507 31.63 9.32 57.90
C GLN A 507 33.16 9.12 57.96
N ALA A 508 33.83 9.02 56.82
CA ALA A 508 35.29 8.94 56.78
C ALA A 508 35.94 10.25 57.28
N GLU A 509 35.39 11.42 56.94
CA GLU A 509 35.86 12.72 57.44
C GLU A 509 35.78 12.83 58.98
N ASN A 510 34.80 12.17 59.62
CA ASN A 510 34.75 12.11 61.09
C ASN A 510 35.97 11.41 61.72
N LEU A 511 36.68 10.52 60.99
CA LEU A 511 37.93 9.93 61.46
C LEU A 511 39.06 10.96 61.52
N LEU A 512 39.07 11.96 60.63
CA LEU A 512 40.02 13.07 60.72
C LEU A 512 39.76 13.92 61.96
N ALA A 513 38.48 14.21 62.26
CA ALA A 513 38.12 14.88 63.50
C ALA A 513 38.58 14.09 64.75
N GLN A 514 38.54 12.75 64.70
CA GLN A 514 39.09 11.90 65.77
C GLN A 514 40.63 11.96 65.84
N VAL A 515 41.32 12.00 64.71
CA VAL A 515 42.79 12.19 64.64
C VAL A 515 43.20 13.54 65.24
N ASP A 516 42.43 14.59 64.98
CA ASP A 516 42.66 15.92 65.56
C ASP A 516 42.50 15.89 67.08
N GLU A 517 41.49 15.19 67.60
CA GLU A 517 41.29 15.04 69.04
C GLU A 517 42.42 14.22 69.71
N ILE A 518 42.89 13.14 69.07
CA ILE A 518 44.05 12.38 69.55
C ILE A 518 45.31 13.25 69.53
N THR A 519 45.48 14.09 68.50
CA THR A 519 46.61 15.03 68.40
C THR A 519 46.60 16.04 69.55
N ASN A 520 45.43 16.59 69.88
CA ASN A 520 45.25 17.48 71.03
C ASN A 520 45.57 16.77 72.35
N SER A 521 45.13 15.52 72.52
CA SER A 521 45.43 14.70 73.70
C SER A 521 46.93 14.43 73.86
N ILE A 522 47.64 14.09 72.78
CA ILE A 522 49.10 13.93 72.79
C ILE A 522 49.80 15.24 73.19
N ALA A 523 49.36 16.38 72.66
CA ALA A 523 49.91 17.68 73.02
C ALA A 523 49.72 18.01 74.51
N LEU A 524 48.57 17.62 75.08
CA LEU A 524 48.28 17.78 76.50
C LEU A 524 49.18 16.88 77.37
N LEU A 525 49.33 15.60 76.99
CA LEU A 525 50.21 14.64 77.69
C LEU A 525 51.68 15.08 77.65
N LYS A 526 52.16 15.64 76.53
CA LYS A 526 53.53 16.18 76.42
C LYS A 526 53.74 17.38 77.36
N ARG A 527 52.75 18.27 77.50
CA ARG A 527 52.78 19.37 78.47
C ARG A 527 52.77 18.85 79.91
N GLN A 528 51.95 17.84 80.21
CA GLN A 528 51.89 17.19 81.51
C GLN A 528 53.23 16.56 81.88
N TYR A 529 53.86 15.83 80.96
CA TYR A 529 55.19 15.25 81.15
C TYR A 529 56.24 16.31 81.51
N ALA A 530 56.29 17.42 80.76
CA ALA A 530 57.22 18.51 81.03
C ALA A 530 57.01 19.16 82.41
N ALA A 531 55.75 19.36 82.81
CA ALA A 531 55.42 19.91 84.13
C ALA A 531 55.76 18.94 85.28
N GLN A 532 55.57 17.64 85.07
CA GLN A 532 55.82 16.60 86.07
C GLN A 532 57.33 16.31 86.23
N GLN A 533 58.11 16.46 85.15
CA GLN A 533 59.57 16.48 85.20
C GLN A 533 60.08 17.65 86.07
N GLN A 534 59.58 18.86 85.82
CA GLN A 534 59.95 20.04 86.63
C GLN A 534 59.60 19.85 88.11
N LEU A 535 58.47 19.21 88.41
CA LEU A 535 58.09 18.87 89.79
C LEU A 535 59.05 17.84 90.40
N SER A 536 59.43 16.80 89.65
CA SER A 536 60.39 15.79 90.12
C SER A 536 61.76 16.40 90.42
N ASP A 537 62.27 17.24 89.52
CA ASP A 537 63.57 17.90 89.67
C ASP A 537 63.57 18.86 90.88
N ALA A 538 62.45 19.58 91.11
CA ALA A 538 62.28 20.45 92.26
C ALA A 538 62.19 19.69 93.60
N THR A 539 61.50 18.54 93.63
CA THR A 539 61.40 17.70 94.84
C THR A 539 62.76 17.08 95.19
N ASP A 540 63.52 16.61 94.19
CA ASP A 540 64.85 16.03 94.39
C ASP A 540 65.85 17.07 94.92
N GLU A 541 65.82 18.29 94.34
CA GLU A 541 66.60 19.41 94.84
C GLU A 541 66.24 19.78 96.28
N GLN A 542 64.94 19.80 96.60
CA GLN A 542 64.46 20.11 97.95
C GLN A 542 64.89 19.04 98.96
N ALA A 543 64.85 17.75 98.60
CA ALA A 543 65.31 16.66 99.45
C ALA A 543 66.82 16.75 99.72
N ARG A 544 67.61 17.06 98.69
CA ARG A 544 69.07 17.25 98.80
C ARG A 544 69.45 18.38 99.75
N VAL A 545 68.81 19.54 99.61
CA VAL A 545 69.03 20.71 100.49
C VAL A 545 68.62 20.41 101.93
N PHE A 546 67.56 19.62 102.13
CA PHE A 546 67.09 19.25 103.47
C PHE A 546 68.06 18.30 104.17
N HIS A 547 68.63 17.31 103.46
CA HIS A 547 69.70 16.43 103.96
C HIS A 547 70.93 17.22 104.43
N GLU A 548 71.33 18.25 103.66
CA GLU A 548 72.47 19.12 104.00
C GLU A 548 72.19 19.96 105.27
N THR A 549 70.94 20.40 105.44
CA THR A 549 70.47 21.13 106.62
C THR A 549 70.48 20.25 107.88
N VAL A 550 70.04 19.00 107.78
CA VAL A 550 70.07 18.02 108.88
C VAL A 550 71.52 17.69 109.27
N GLY A 551 72.42 17.52 108.31
CA GLY A 551 73.85 17.32 108.56
C GLY A 551 74.47 18.47 109.36
N THR A 552 74.10 19.72 109.03
CA THR A 552 74.55 20.91 109.76
C THR A 552 73.99 20.97 111.18
N ILE A 553 72.73 20.58 111.39
CA ILE A 553 72.09 20.54 112.72
C ILE A 553 72.74 19.49 113.62
N ASN A 554 73.09 18.32 113.08
CA ASN A 554 73.76 17.27 113.84
C ASN A 554 75.20 17.67 114.23
N ASP A 555 75.95 18.34 113.35
CA ASP A 555 77.28 18.88 113.69
C ASP A 555 77.19 20.00 114.77
N LEU A 556 76.13 20.81 114.74
CA LEU A 556 75.87 21.82 115.77
C LEU A 556 75.53 21.18 117.13
N ARG A 557 74.73 20.10 117.14
CA ARG A 557 74.40 19.32 118.34
C ARG A 557 75.66 18.72 118.97
N ASP A 558 76.52 18.10 118.17
CA ASP A 558 77.74 17.45 118.67
C ASP A 558 78.71 18.49 119.29
N LYS A 559 78.84 19.68 118.67
CA LYS A 559 79.62 20.80 119.24
C LYS A 559 79.01 21.38 120.52
N ILE A 560 77.69 21.33 120.70
CA ILE A 560 77.02 21.75 121.92
C ILE A 560 77.20 20.71 123.04
N ALA A 561 77.22 19.41 122.70
CA ALA A 561 77.50 18.33 123.65
C ALA A 561 78.92 18.43 124.24
N ASP A 562 79.92 18.79 123.43
CA ASP A 562 81.30 19.02 123.91
C ASP A 562 81.41 20.20 124.89
N VAL A 563 80.55 21.21 124.78
CA VAL A 563 80.50 22.36 125.70
C VAL A 563 79.84 22.01 127.05
N ASP A 564 78.79 21.17 127.06
CA ASP A 564 78.17 20.69 128.32
C ASP A 564 79.16 19.86 129.16
N ASP A 565 79.96 19.00 128.51
CA ASP A 565 80.93 18.14 129.21
C ASP A 565 82.04 18.94 129.91
N PHE A 566 82.43 20.11 129.39
CA PHE A 566 83.44 20.98 130.02
C PHE A 566 82.96 21.65 131.33
N PHE A 567 81.67 22.03 131.42
CA PHE A 567 81.13 22.75 132.59
C PHE A 567 80.55 21.85 133.68
N ARG A 568 80.57 20.52 133.48
CA ARG A 568 80.00 19.50 134.37
C ARG A 568 80.45 19.57 135.85
N PRO A 569 81.71 19.92 136.21
CA PRO A 569 82.12 20.05 137.62
C PRO A 569 81.50 21.26 138.34
N ILE A 570 81.28 22.36 137.62
CA ILE A 570 80.70 23.60 138.16
C ILE A 570 79.18 23.44 138.35
N ARG A 571 78.52 22.71 137.44
CA ARG A 571 77.08 22.39 137.53
C ARG A 571 76.72 21.67 138.84
N ASN A 572 77.56 20.75 139.31
CA ASN A 572 77.30 20.01 140.55
C ASN A 572 77.46 20.84 141.84
N TYR A 573 78.26 21.91 141.83
CA TYR A 573 78.39 22.80 143.00
C TYR A 573 77.11 23.60 143.26
N PHE A 574 76.45 24.08 142.20
CA PHE A 574 75.25 24.91 142.31
C PHE A 574 73.96 24.12 142.60
N TYR A 575 73.96 22.79 142.47
CA TYR A 575 72.80 21.95 142.78
C TYR A 575 72.74 21.48 144.25
N TRP A 576 73.83 21.64 145.03
CA TRP A 576 73.94 21.06 146.38
C TRP A 576 73.72 22.07 147.54
N GLU A 577 73.73 23.38 147.30
CA GLU A 577 73.60 24.40 148.35
C GLU A 577 72.15 24.95 148.49
N PRO A 578 71.45 24.72 149.62
CA PRO A 578 69.99 24.86 149.74
C PRO A 578 69.42 26.29 149.72
N HIS A 579 70.25 27.34 149.69
CA HIS A 579 69.81 28.76 149.75
C HIS A 579 70.06 29.55 148.45
N CYS A 580 70.36 28.90 147.31
CA CYS A 580 70.67 29.58 146.04
C CYS A 580 69.48 30.26 145.33
N PHE A 581 68.26 30.18 145.87
CA PHE A 581 67.07 30.83 145.29
C PHE A 581 67.07 32.35 145.49
N ASP A 582 67.73 32.86 146.53
CA ASP A 582 67.72 34.29 146.88
C ASP A 582 68.95 35.06 146.37
N ILE A 583 69.82 34.41 145.58
CA ILE A 583 71.02 35.02 144.99
C ILE A 583 70.82 35.19 143.47
N PRO A 584 70.67 36.43 142.96
CA PRO A 584 70.32 36.70 141.55
C PRO A 584 71.27 36.07 140.51
N VAL A 585 72.56 35.94 140.83
CA VAL A 585 73.56 35.33 139.93
C VAL A 585 73.36 33.82 139.79
N CYS A 586 72.87 33.13 140.83
CA CYS A 586 72.79 31.66 140.87
C CYS A 586 71.61 31.12 140.05
N ALA A 587 70.45 31.78 140.10
CA ALA A 587 69.26 31.41 139.31
C ALA A 587 69.47 31.60 137.80
N THR A 588 70.26 32.61 137.40
CA THR A 588 70.52 32.94 135.99
C THR A 588 71.34 31.84 135.30
N PHE A 589 72.33 31.27 135.98
CA PHE A 589 73.14 30.18 135.43
C PHE A 589 72.36 28.87 135.29
N ARG A 590 71.36 28.60 136.15
CA ARG A 590 70.53 27.39 136.04
C ARG A 590 69.59 27.43 134.83
N SER A 591 68.96 28.58 134.57
CA SER A 591 68.12 28.80 133.39
C SER A 591 68.87 28.64 132.07
N LEU A 592 70.17 28.92 132.04
CA LEU A 592 71.02 28.78 130.85
C LEU A 592 71.27 27.30 130.50
N PHE A 593 71.38 26.43 131.51
CA PHE A 593 71.59 24.99 131.31
C PHE A 593 70.29 24.26 130.94
N ASP A 594 69.14 24.64 131.51
CA ASP A 594 67.83 24.05 131.11
C ASP A 594 67.46 24.36 129.64
N ALA A 595 68.02 25.43 129.04
CA ALA A 595 67.85 25.74 127.62
C ALA A 595 68.68 24.85 126.67
N LEU A 596 69.77 24.25 127.16
CA LEU A 596 70.64 23.39 126.36
C LEU A 596 70.08 21.96 126.19
N ASP A 597 69.27 21.48 127.15
CA ASP A 597 68.63 20.14 127.10
C ASP A 597 67.53 20.01 126.02
N GLY A 598 67.10 21.10 125.37
CA GLY A 598 66.08 21.09 124.31
C GLY A 598 66.57 20.70 122.91
N VAL A 599 67.88 20.66 122.68
CA VAL A 599 68.49 20.49 121.34
C VAL A 599 68.35 19.06 120.81
N ASP A 600 68.31 18.05 121.68
CA ASP A 600 68.18 16.63 121.30
C ASP A 600 66.79 16.26 120.75
N LYS A 601 65.73 16.96 121.17
CA LYS A 601 64.37 16.74 120.63
C LYS A 601 64.21 17.31 119.21
N LEU A 602 64.94 18.37 118.88
CA LEU A 602 64.86 19.02 117.58
C LEU A 602 65.51 18.16 116.49
N SER A 603 66.70 17.59 116.73
CA SER A 603 67.42 16.73 115.76
C SER A 603 66.59 15.50 115.34
N ASN A 604 65.93 14.83 116.29
CA ASN A 604 65.12 13.64 115.98
C ASN A 604 63.92 13.94 115.08
N GLN A 605 63.24 15.08 115.25
CA GLN A 605 62.10 15.46 114.39
C GLN A 605 62.54 15.78 112.95
N PHE A 606 63.74 16.32 112.75
CA PHE A 606 64.27 16.61 111.42
C PHE A 606 64.69 15.33 110.66
N ASN A 607 65.15 14.29 111.37
CA ASN A 607 65.40 12.98 110.76
C ASN A 607 64.11 12.31 110.25
N ASP A 608 63.01 12.40 110.99
CA ASP A 608 61.71 11.83 110.59
C ASP A 608 61.13 12.51 109.33
N ILE A 609 61.29 13.83 109.20
CA ILE A 609 60.85 14.58 108.00
C ILE A 609 61.67 14.18 106.77
N THR A 610 62.97 13.92 106.95
CA THR A 610 63.87 13.49 105.88
C THR A 610 63.48 12.12 105.34
N ALA A 611 63.13 11.17 106.22
CA ALA A 611 62.62 9.86 105.81
C ALA A 611 61.28 9.92 105.05
N ALA A 612 60.44 10.94 105.31
CA ALA A 612 59.22 11.17 104.55
C ALA A 612 59.50 11.76 103.16
N LEU A 613 60.49 12.66 103.03
CA LEU A 613 60.94 13.20 101.75
C LEU A 613 61.60 12.12 100.87
N ASP A 614 62.38 11.20 101.46
CA ASP A 614 62.99 10.07 100.76
C ASP A 614 61.93 9.11 100.14
N LYS A 615 60.78 8.96 100.80
CA LYS A 615 59.64 8.22 100.21
C LYS A 615 59.00 8.94 99.03
N LEU A 616 58.98 10.27 99.05
CA LEU A 616 58.44 11.10 97.97
C LEU A 616 59.35 11.04 96.74
N THR A 617 60.67 11.14 96.91
CA THR A 617 61.66 10.99 95.83
C THR A 617 61.74 9.56 95.27
N ALA A 618 61.39 8.53 96.04
CA ALA A 618 61.35 7.15 95.54
C ALA A 618 60.16 6.86 94.59
N VAL A 619 58.99 7.48 94.80
CA VAL A 619 57.76 7.20 94.02
C VAL A 619 57.64 8.08 92.77
N GLN A 620 58.21 9.29 92.81
CA GLN A 620 58.08 10.26 91.71
C GLN A 620 58.64 9.78 90.35
N PRO A 621 59.79 9.08 90.28
CA PRO A 621 60.33 8.52 89.04
C PRO A 621 59.44 7.43 88.42
N GLU A 622 58.75 6.63 89.24
CA GLU A 622 57.85 5.57 88.75
C GLU A 622 56.64 6.15 88.02
N ILE A 623 56.07 7.24 88.54
CA ILE A 623 54.92 7.92 87.91
C ILE A 623 55.34 8.59 86.59
N LEU A 624 56.53 9.20 86.57
CA LEU A 624 57.08 9.89 85.40
C LEU A 624 57.39 8.91 84.24
N ALA A 625 57.77 7.67 84.54
CA ALA A 625 58.06 6.64 83.54
C ALA A 625 56.82 6.14 82.76
N LEU A 626 55.61 6.32 83.29
CA LEU A 626 54.37 5.85 82.66
C LEU A 626 53.86 6.78 81.54
N ILE A 627 54.20 8.07 81.59
CA ILE A 627 53.66 9.09 80.68
C ILE A 627 54.23 8.97 79.26
N PRO A 628 55.54 8.72 79.05
CA PRO A 628 56.09 8.45 77.72
C PRO A 628 55.45 7.24 77.03
N GLU A 629 55.15 6.17 77.78
CA GLU A 629 54.47 4.98 77.26
C GLU A 629 53.03 5.28 76.82
N GLN A 630 52.31 6.12 77.58
CA GLN A 630 50.98 6.61 77.21
C GLN A 630 51.01 7.50 75.95
N ILE A 631 52.00 8.39 75.84
CA ILE A 631 52.22 9.21 74.64
C ILE A 631 52.49 8.30 73.42
N ALA A 632 53.40 7.33 73.55
CA ALA A 632 53.71 6.38 72.48
C ALA A 632 52.49 5.54 72.07
N SER A 633 51.63 5.17 73.03
CA SER A 633 50.37 4.48 72.75
C SER A 633 49.39 5.35 71.96
N GLN A 634 49.24 6.63 72.33
CA GLN A 634 48.39 7.58 71.60
C GLN A 634 48.96 7.91 70.21
N GLU A 635 50.29 8.01 70.05
CA GLU A 635 50.94 8.19 68.75
C GLU A 635 50.71 6.99 67.83
N ARG A 636 50.76 5.75 68.35
CA ARG A 636 50.37 4.55 67.59
C ARG A 636 48.89 4.56 67.21
N ASN A 637 48.02 5.01 68.12
CA ASN A 637 46.57 5.09 67.88
C ASN A 637 46.25 6.13 66.80
N LYS A 638 46.91 7.31 66.84
CA LYS A 638 46.85 8.32 65.79
C LYS A 638 47.26 7.75 64.44
N ALA A 639 48.42 7.10 64.37
CA ALA A 639 48.92 6.52 63.13
C ALA A 639 47.99 5.42 62.58
N LEU A 640 47.31 4.67 63.46
CA LEU A 640 46.30 3.69 63.05
C LEU A 640 45.05 4.37 62.49
N ALA A 641 44.55 5.42 63.15
CA ALA A 641 43.40 6.19 62.69
C ALA A 641 43.66 6.89 61.35
N GLU A 642 44.85 7.47 61.14
CA GLU A 642 45.27 8.06 59.87
C GLU A 642 45.36 7.00 58.76
N LYS A 643 45.93 5.82 59.05
CA LYS A 643 45.97 4.70 58.10
C LYS A 643 44.57 4.19 57.75
N ASN A 644 43.67 4.13 58.73
CA ASN A 644 42.27 3.75 58.51
C ASN A 644 41.56 4.77 57.61
N TYR A 645 41.73 6.07 57.87
CA TYR A 645 41.21 7.12 57.00
C TYR A 645 41.77 7.03 55.58
N ALA A 646 43.09 6.88 55.41
CA ALA A 646 43.71 6.75 54.08
C ALA A 646 43.22 5.50 53.33
N THR A 647 43.02 4.40 54.04
CA THR A 647 42.48 3.16 53.45
C THR A 647 41.02 3.33 53.05
N GLN A 648 40.20 3.94 53.92
CA GLN A 648 38.77 4.11 53.69
C GLN A 648 38.48 5.16 52.61
N SER A 649 39.18 6.29 52.62
CA SER A 649 39.11 7.30 51.55
C SER A 649 39.56 6.74 50.21
N GLY A 650 40.69 6.01 50.16
CA GLY A 650 41.14 5.36 48.92
C GLY A 650 40.15 4.34 48.35
N LEU A 651 39.47 3.56 49.21
CA LEU A 651 38.41 2.65 48.80
C LEU A 651 37.17 3.40 48.29
N LEU A 652 36.79 4.50 48.94
CA LEU A 652 35.65 5.33 48.53
C LEU A 652 35.93 6.02 47.19
N ASP A 653 37.13 6.58 46.98
CA ASP A 653 37.53 7.19 45.71
C ASP A 653 37.55 6.17 44.57
N GLN A 654 38.07 4.97 44.82
CA GLN A 654 38.02 3.87 43.86
C GLN A 654 36.58 3.50 43.50
N SER A 655 35.68 3.42 44.49
CA SER A 655 34.28 3.11 44.27
C SER A 655 33.55 4.21 43.49
N ALA A 656 33.85 5.48 43.77
CA ALA A 656 33.30 6.63 43.06
C ALA A 656 33.69 6.62 41.57
N GLU A 657 34.96 6.34 41.25
CA GLU A 657 35.44 6.26 39.87
C GLU A 657 34.85 5.05 39.12
N ALA A 658 34.69 3.91 39.80
CA ALA A 658 34.04 2.73 39.22
C ALA A 658 32.56 2.98 38.88
N LEU A 659 31.83 3.68 39.76
CA LEU A 659 30.41 3.97 39.58
C LEU A 659 30.15 5.04 38.51
N LYS A 660 31.06 6.01 38.33
CA LYS A 660 30.96 7.04 37.29
C LYS A 660 30.92 6.45 35.87
N ASN A 661 31.74 5.42 35.62
CA ASN A 661 31.76 4.73 34.33
C ASN A 661 30.48 3.92 34.08
N ALA A 662 29.85 3.38 35.13
CA ALA A 662 28.60 2.64 35.02
C ALA A 662 27.43 3.54 34.56
N ASN A 663 27.29 4.76 35.13
CA ASN A 663 26.26 5.70 34.70
C ASN A 663 26.47 6.21 33.26
N ALA A 664 27.72 6.56 32.91
CA ALA A 664 28.07 6.98 31.56
C ALA A 664 27.77 5.89 30.51
N MET A 665 28.00 4.61 30.87
CA MET A 665 27.66 3.49 30.01
C MET A 665 26.14 3.42 29.74
N GLY A 666 25.31 3.46 30.78
CA GLY A 666 23.85 3.41 30.61
C GLY A 666 23.32 4.55 29.74
N GLN A 667 23.80 5.78 29.97
CA GLN A 667 23.44 6.95 29.16
C GLN A 667 23.88 6.79 27.70
N ALA A 668 25.08 6.25 27.44
CA ALA A 668 25.56 6.06 26.07
C ALA A 668 24.73 5.04 25.28
N PHE A 669 24.26 3.95 25.91
CA PHE A 669 23.38 2.97 25.25
C PHE A 669 22.01 3.56 24.91
N ASP A 670 21.42 4.33 25.83
CA ASP A 670 20.14 5.00 25.61
C ASP A 670 20.25 6.12 24.55
N GLU A 671 21.30 6.94 24.59
CA GLU A 671 21.55 7.99 23.59
C GLU A 671 21.81 7.39 22.19
N ALA A 672 22.53 6.26 22.13
CA ALA A 672 22.74 5.51 20.89
C ALA A 672 21.46 4.81 20.38
N LYS A 673 20.40 4.76 21.19
CA LYS A 673 19.17 4.00 20.93
C LYS A 673 19.48 2.54 20.58
N ASP A 674 20.44 1.95 21.28
CA ASP A 674 20.85 0.56 21.06
C ASP A 674 19.97 -0.40 21.86
N ASP A 675 19.25 -1.27 21.16
CA ASP A 675 18.34 -2.27 21.74
C ASP A 675 18.93 -3.68 21.77
N SER A 676 20.24 -3.82 21.52
CA SER A 676 20.91 -5.12 21.45
C SER A 676 20.72 -5.95 22.73
N SER A 677 20.51 -5.25 23.85
CA SER A 677 20.29 -5.78 25.20
C SER A 677 18.95 -5.35 25.81
N PHE A 678 17.89 -5.25 24.98
CA PHE A 678 16.54 -4.96 25.44
C PHE A 678 16.06 -5.94 26.53
N TYR A 679 15.44 -5.42 27.59
CA TYR A 679 14.76 -6.20 28.62
C TYR A 679 13.69 -5.35 29.33
N LEU A 680 12.48 -5.89 29.47
CA LEU A 680 11.41 -5.28 30.25
C LEU A 680 11.18 -6.05 31.55
N PRO A 681 11.41 -5.42 32.72
CA PRO A 681 11.10 -6.01 34.01
C PRO A 681 9.59 -6.27 34.18
N PRO A 682 9.18 -7.30 34.95
CA PRO A 682 7.77 -7.60 35.21
C PRO A 682 6.96 -6.43 35.78
N GLU A 683 7.60 -5.54 36.55
CA GLU A 683 6.96 -4.40 37.21
C GLU A 683 6.42 -3.36 36.21
N VAL A 684 6.97 -3.33 34.98
CA VAL A 684 6.53 -2.40 33.93
C VAL A 684 5.11 -2.74 33.45
N PHE A 685 4.70 -4.01 33.53
CA PHE A 685 3.37 -4.45 33.11
C PHE A 685 2.25 -3.94 34.04
N ASP A 686 2.59 -3.53 35.26
CA ASP A 686 1.66 -2.92 36.23
C ASP A 686 1.53 -1.40 36.04
N ASN A 687 2.38 -0.78 35.20
CA ASN A 687 2.33 0.64 34.94
C ASN A 687 1.11 1.01 34.07
N ALA A 688 0.29 1.95 34.54
CA ALA A 688 -0.94 2.36 33.85
C ALA A 688 -0.69 2.99 32.46
N GLU A 689 0.44 3.65 32.23
CA GLU A 689 0.82 4.18 30.92
C GLU A 689 1.20 3.07 29.95
N PHE A 690 1.96 2.08 30.43
CA PHE A 690 2.31 0.91 29.63
C PHE A 690 1.08 0.06 29.29
N GLN A 691 0.15 -0.12 30.24
CA GLN A 691 -1.14 -0.80 29.99
C GLN A 691 -2.00 -0.09 28.94
N ARG A 692 -2.01 1.24 28.92
CA ARG A 692 -2.65 2.00 27.84
C ARG A 692 -2.00 1.70 26.49
N GLY A 693 -0.67 1.70 26.41
CA GLY A 693 0.06 1.30 25.20
C GLY A 693 -0.20 -0.15 24.77
N LEU A 694 -0.27 -1.09 25.72
CA LEU A 694 -0.59 -2.51 25.47
C LEU A 694 -1.93 -2.66 24.77
N SER A 695 -2.95 -1.89 25.16
CA SER A 695 -4.27 -1.96 24.53
C SER A 695 -4.27 -1.58 23.03
N MET A 696 -3.26 -0.83 22.58
CA MET A 696 -3.13 -0.40 21.19
C MET A 696 -2.37 -1.40 20.33
N PHE A 697 -1.46 -2.20 20.90
CA PHE A 697 -0.61 -3.13 20.14
C PHE A 697 -0.89 -4.60 20.42
N LEU A 698 -1.57 -4.94 21.51
CA LEU A 698 -1.98 -6.29 21.86
C LEU A 698 -3.49 -6.40 21.92
N SER A 699 -4.02 -7.56 21.51
CA SER A 699 -5.43 -7.91 21.67
C SER A 699 -5.83 -7.93 23.15
N ALA A 700 -7.13 -7.80 23.41
CA ALA A 700 -7.67 -7.77 24.77
C ALA A 700 -7.34 -9.06 25.57
N ASP A 701 -7.22 -10.20 24.88
CA ASP A 701 -6.83 -11.49 25.46
C ASP A 701 -5.30 -11.70 25.55
N GLY A 702 -4.49 -10.83 24.94
CA GLY A 702 -3.03 -10.93 24.92
C GLY A 702 -2.45 -11.95 23.96
N HIS A 703 -3.28 -12.63 23.17
CA HIS A 703 -2.89 -13.67 22.21
C HIS A 703 -2.48 -13.14 20.84
N ALA A 704 -2.69 -11.86 20.54
CA ALA A 704 -2.25 -11.27 19.29
C ALA A 704 -1.49 -9.96 19.53
N ALA A 705 -0.40 -9.78 18.81
CA ALA A 705 0.42 -8.58 18.83
C ALA A 705 0.50 -8.02 17.42
N ARG A 706 0.13 -6.76 17.23
CA ARG A 706 0.23 -6.04 15.96
C ARG A 706 1.43 -5.10 15.95
N MET A 707 2.00 -4.91 14.76
CA MET A 707 3.08 -3.97 14.47
C MET A 707 2.69 -3.18 13.22
N ILE A 708 3.01 -1.89 13.20
CA ILE A 708 2.77 -1.01 12.07
C ILE A 708 4.12 -0.77 11.38
N ILE A 709 4.24 -1.16 10.12
CA ILE A 709 5.47 -1.07 9.34
C ILE A 709 5.30 0.03 8.30
N THR A 710 6.22 1.00 8.30
CA THR A 710 6.29 2.06 7.30
C THR A 710 7.42 1.75 6.32
N HIS A 711 7.12 1.76 5.03
CA HIS A 711 8.11 1.51 3.97
C HIS A 711 9.04 2.72 3.73
N GLU A 712 10.20 2.48 3.14
CA GLU A 712 10.97 3.52 2.46
C GLU A 712 10.40 3.73 1.05
N GLY A 713 9.94 4.95 0.74
CA GLY A 713 9.30 5.28 -0.54
C GLY A 713 7.79 5.00 -0.58
N ASP A 714 7.19 5.04 -1.76
CA ASP A 714 5.75 4.82 -1.92
C ASP A 714 5.42 3.31 -1.96
N PRO A 715 4.62 2.76 -1.02
CA PRO A 715 4.25 1.35 -1.00
C PRO A 715 3.43 0.92 -2.24
N ALA A 716 2.86 1.87 -2.99
CA ALA A 716 2.10 1.61 -4.20
C ALA A 716 2.95 1.42 -5.48
N THR A 717 4.28 1.34 -5.35
CA THR A 717 5.18 1.12 -6.49
C THR A 717 5.69 -0.32 -6.56
N PRO A 718 6.17 -0.79 -7.73
CA PRO A 718 6.79 -2.11 -7.86
C PRO A 718 7.93 -2.36 -6.86
N GLU A 719 8.70 -1.31 -6.51
CA GLU A 719 9.74 -1.38 -5.49
C GLU A 719 9.14 -1.63 -4.10
N GLY A 720 8.14 -0.85 -3.68
CA GLY A 720 7.46 -1.03 -2.39
C GLY A 720 6.82 -2.41 -2.24
N ILE A 721 6.18 -2.92 -3.30
CA ILE A 721 5.59 -4.27 -3.38
C ILE A 721 6.66 -5.36 -3.19
N SER A 722 7.88 -5.14 -3.69
CA SER A 722 8.96 -6.12 -3.60
C SER A 722 9.51 -6.33 -2.17
N HIS A 723 9.22 -5.41 -1.24
CA HIS A 723 9.65 -5.54 0.16
C HIS A 723 8.81 -6.58 0.93
N ILE A 724 7.57 -6.83 0.51
CA ILE A 724 6.62 -7.69 1.25
C ILE A 724 7.11 -9.13 1.47
N PRO A 725 7.62 -9.86 0.44
CA PRO A 725 8.17 -11.20 0.65
C PRO A 725 9.39 -11.22 1.58
N ALA A 726 10.20 -10.14 1.58
CA ALA A 726 11.34 -10.02 2.46
C ALA A 726 10.91 -9.79 3.92
N ILE A 727 9.87 -8.97 4.14
CA ILE A 727 9.26 -8.76 5.46
C ILE A 727 8.71 -10.08 6.00
N ASP A 728 7.86 -10.81 5.27
CA ASP A 728 7.32 -12.11 5.72
C ASP A 728 8.43 -13.11 6.06
N LYS A 729 9.48 -13.17 5.22
CA LYS A 729 10.64 -14.02 5.48
C LYS A 729 11.38 -13.60 6.77
N SER A 730 11.61 -12.30 6.98
CA SER A 730 12.31 -11.79 8.17
C SER A 730 11.57 -12.13 9.46
N VAL A 731 10.23 -12.02 9.47
CA VAL A 731 9.39 -12.37 10.62
C VAL A 731 9.50 -13.87 10.90
N ARG A 732 9.36 -14.72 9.87
CA ARG A 732 9.50 -16.17 10.02
C ARG A 732 10.89 -16.57 10.51
N GLU A 733 11.94 -15.89 10.09
CA GLU A 733 13.30 -16.14 10.56
C GLU A 733 13.53 -15.67 12.00
N ALA A 734 12.98 -14.52 12.38
CA ALA A 734 13.07 -14.00 13.74
C ALA A 734 12.39 -14.92 14.77
N LEU A 735 11.25 -15.52 14.40
CA LEU A 735 10.48 -16.42 15.27
C LEU A 735 11.11 -17.82 15.43
N LYS A 736 12.01 -18.25 14.53
CA LYS A 736 12.66 -19.57 14.63
C LYS A 736 13.44 -19.72 15.93
N GLY A 737 13.23 -20.86 16.61
CA GLY A 737 13.91 -21.19 17.87
C GLY A 737 13.46 -20.38 19.07
N THR A 738 12.34 -19.65 18.96
CA THR A 738 11.73 -18.88 20.06
C THR A 738 10.43 -19.54 20.54
N PRO A 739 9.90 -19.16 21.73
CA PRO A 739 8.58 -19.60 22.18
C PRO A 739 7.44 -19.31 21.20
N LEU A 740 7.61 -18.32 20.31
CA LEU A 740 6.62 -17.89 19.33
C LEU A 740 6.79 -18.57 17.96
N ALA A 741 7.59 -19.63 17.83
CA ALA A 741 7.87 -20.30 16.55
C ALA A 741 6.62 -20.92 15.87
N GLY A 742 5.58 -21.27 16.65
CA GLY A 742 4.32 -21.85 16.16
C GLY A 742 3.22 -20.82 15.85
N SER A 743 3.53 -19.52 15.94
CA SER A 743 2.53 -18.45 15.79
C SER A 743 2.04 -18.30 14.36
N ASN A 744 0.79 -17.90 14.20
CA ASN A 744 0.25 -17.50 12.91
C ASN A 744 0.69 -16.06 12.60
N ILE A 745 1.08 -15.81 11.35
CA ILE A 745 1.56 -14.51 10.89
C ILE A 745 0.57 -14.00 9.85
N TYR A 746 0.06 -12.79 10.08
CA TYR A 746 -0.86 -12.11 9.19
C TYR A 746 -0.24 -10.77 8.78
N LEU A 747 -0.14 -10.53 7.48
CA LEU A 747 0.40 -9.28 6.93
C LEU A 747 -0.65 -8.65 6.02
N ALA A 748 -1.02 -7.42 6.33
CA ALA A 748 -2.02 -6.64 5.64
C ALA A 748 -1.51 -5.20 5.45
N GLY A 749 -2.08 -4.47 4.50
CA GLY A 749 -1.65 -3.10 4.22
C GLY A 749 -1.69 -2.78 2.74
N THR A 750 -1.18 -1.62 2.38
CA THR A 750 -1.27 -1.09 1.01
C THR A 750 -0.37 -1.85 0.03
N ALA A 751 0.90 -2.04 0.35
CA ALA A 751 1.83 -2.83 -0.44
C ALA A 751 1.45 -4.32 -0.48
N SER A 752 0.98 -4.90 0.64
CA SER A 752 0.47 -6.29 0.63
C SER A 752 -0.75 -6.46 -0.27
N THR A 753 -1.69 -5.51 -0.23
CA THR A 753 -2.87 -5.51 -1.10
C THR A 753 -2.47 -5.38 -2.58
N TYR A 754 -1.55 -4.47 -2.91
CA TYR A 754 -1.08 -4.32 -4.29
C TYR A 754 -0.24 -5.50 -4.77
N LYS A 755 0.52 -6.16 -3.89
CA LYS A 755 1.19 -7.43 -4.21
C LYS A 755 0.17 -8.50 -4.61
N ASP A 756 -0.90 -8.65 -3.82
CA ASP A 756 -1.95 -9.63 -4.11
C ASP A 756 -2.71 -9.27 -5.40
N ILE A 757 -2.94 -7.98 -5.67
CA ILE A 757 -3.47 -7.51 -6.95
C ILE A 757 -2.52 -7.82 -8.11
N GLN A 758 -1.21 -7.60 -7.95
CA GLN A 758 -0.21 -7.90 -8.98
C GLN A 758 -0.17 -9.40 -9.31
N ASP A 759 -0.16 -10.25 -8.30
CA ASP A 759 -0.20 -11.70 -8.47
C ASP A 759 -1.53 -12.14 -9.11
N GLY A 760 -2.65 -11.66 -8.56
CA GLY A 760 -4.00 -11.92 -9.08
C GLY A 760 -4.14 -11.50 -10.54
N ALA A 761 -3.70 -10.29 -10.90
CA ALA A 761 -3.78 -9.76 -12.26
C ALA A 761 -2.95 -10.60 -13.24
N LYS A 762 -1.77 -11.09 -12.83
CA LYS A 762 -0.94 -11.97 -13.65
C LYS A 762 -1.63 -13.31 -13.94
N TYR A 763 -2.18 -13.96 -12.91
CA TYR A 763 -2.87 -15.25 -13.07
C TYR A 763 -4.18 -15.09 -13.83
N ASP A 764 -4.98 -14.06 -13.51
CA ASP A 764 -6.25 -13.79 -14.16
C ASP A 764 -6.07 -13.42 -15.64
N LEU A 765 -5.04 -12.63 -15.98
CA LEU A 765 -4.71 -12.33 -17.37
C LEU A 765 -4.36 -13.59 -18.16
N LEU A 766 -3.62 -14.53 -17.56
CA LEU A 766 -3.33 -15.82 -18.17
C LEU A 766 -4.59 -16.67 -18.33
N ILE A 767 -5.40 -16.79 -17.28
CA ILE A 767 -6.64 -17.58 -17.30
C ILE A 767 -7.62 -17.03 -18.33
N ALA A 768 -7.95 -15.74 -18.27
CA ALA A 768 -8.89 -15.10 -19.18
C ALA A 768 -8.34 -15.05 -20.61
N GLY A 769 -7.07 -14.67 -20.78
CA GLY A 769 -6.43 -14.58 -22.09
C GLY A 769 -6.35 -15.93 -22.80
N ILE A 770 -5.89 -16.99 -22.12
CA ILE A 770 -5.81 -18.34 -22.69
C ILE A 770 -7.21 -18.88 -22.96
N SER A 771 -8.14 -18.73 -22.00
CA SER A 771 -9.53 -19.22 -22.18
C SER A 771 -10.21 -18.55 -23.36
N ALA A 772 -10.08 -17.22 -23.51
CA ALA A 772 -10.63 -16.49 -24.62
C ALA A 772 -9.95 -16.85 -25.94
N LEU A 773 -8.61 -16.99 -25.98
CA LEU A 773 -7.88 -17.45 -27.17
C LEU A 773 -8.32 -18.84 -27.62
N CYS A 774 -8.46 -19.79 -26.68
CA CYS A 774 -8.97 -21.13 -26.95
C CYS A 774 -10.40 -21.09 -27.47
N LEU A 775 -11.28 -20.31 -26.85
CA LEU A 775 -12.67 -20.15 -27.28
C LEU A 775 -12.75 -19.56 -28.70
N ILE A 776 -12.01 -18.48 -28.97
CA ILE A 776 -11.94 -17.85 -30.30
C ILE A 776 -11.40 -18.85 -31.32
N LEU A 777 -10.34 -19.59 -30.98
CA LEU A 777 -9.78 -20.62 -31.86
C LEU A 777 -10.83 -21.68 -32.22
N LEU A 778 -11.62 -22.14 -31.24
CA LEU A 778 -12.68 -23.12 -31.46
C LEU A 778 -13.81 -22.56 -32.35
N ILE A 779 -14.28 -21.33 -32.07
CA ILE A 779 -15.31 -20.67 -32.89
C ILE A 779 -14.80 -20.45 -34.32
N MET A 780 -13.57 -19.96 -34.48
CA MET A 780 -12.95 -19.73 -35.79
C MET A 780 -12.74 -21.04 -36.55
N MET A 781 -12.32 -22.11 -35.87
CA MET A 781 -12.19 -23.43 -36.47
C MET A 781 -13.54 -23.94 -36.98
N PHE A 782 -14.62 -23.76 -36.20
CA PHE A 782 -15.97 -24.15 -36.58
C PHE A 782 -16.50 -23.37 -37.80
N ILE A 783 -16.31 -22.05 -37.82
CA ILE A 783 -16.84 -21.17 -38.86
C ILE A 783 -16.01 -21.28 -40.17
N THR A 784 -14.69 -21.22 -40.06
CA THR A 784 -13.81 -21.31 -41.23
C THR A 784 -13.77 -22.73 -41.78
N GLY A 785 -13.89 -23.75 -40.93
CA GLY A 785 -13.71 -25.17 -41.27
C GLY A 785 -12.24 -25.52 -41.54
N SER A 786 -11.30 -24.66 -41.14
CA SER A 786 -9.86 -24.84 -41.34
C SER A 786 -9.09 -24.54 -40.06
N LEU A 787 -8.31 -25.52 -39.59
CA LEU A 787 -7.46 -25.36 -38.41
C LEU A 787 -6.34 -24.35 -38.67
N VAL A 788 -5.72 -24.41 -39.86
CA VAL A 788 -4.60 -23.54 -40.22
C VAL A 788 -5.04 -22.08 -40.32
N ALA A 789 -6.17 -21.82 -41.00
CA ALA A 789 -6.74 -20.47 -41.04
C ALA A 789 -7.04 -19.95 -39.62
N ALA A 790 -7.66 -20.78 -38.77
CA ALA A 790 -7.98 -20.39 -37.39
C ALA A 790 -6.73 -20.02 -36.58
N VAL A 791 -5.67 -20.84 -36.63
CA VAL A 791 -4.40 -20.56 -35.93
C VAL A 791 -3.73 -19.29 -36.46
N VAL A 792 -3.71 -19.08 -37.78
CA VAL A 792 -3.14 -17.86 -38.37
C VAL A 792 -3.90 -16.63 -37.88
N ILE A 793 -5.23 -16.64 -37.94
CA ILE A 793 -6.06 -15.51 -37.48
C ILE A 793 -5.75 -15.19 -36.03
N VAL A 794 -5.85 -16.19 -35.15
CA VAL A 794 -5.64 -16.01 -33.71
C VAL A 794 -4.22 -15.52 -33.43
N GLY A 795 -3.21 -16.06 -34.12
CA GLY A 795 -1.82 -15.61 -34.01
C GLY A 795 -1.63 -14.16 -34.49
N THR A 796 -2.28 -13.76 -35.58
CA THR A 796 -2.23 -12.37 -36.05
C THR A 796 -2.93 -11.39 -35.12
N VAL A 797 -4.04 -11.80 -34.48
CA VAL A 797 -4.74 -11.01 -33.45
C VAL A 797 -3.86 -10.88 -32.20
N ALA A 798 -3.21 -11.96 -31.76
CA ALA A 798 -2.29 -11.91 -30.62
C ALA A 798 -1.08 -10.97 -30.89
N LEU A 799 -0.52 -11.02 -32.11
CA LEU A 799 0.54 -10.09 -32.52
C LEU A 799 0.04 -8.64 -32.55
N SER A 800 -1.16 -8.43 -33.11
CA SER A 800 -1.84 -7.14 -33.14
C SER A 800 -1.93 -6.55 -31.74
N LEU A 801 -2.41 -7.35 -30.79
CA LEU A 801 -2.60 -6.98 -29.40
C LEU A 801 -1.29 -6.61 -28.70
N GLY A 802 -0.21 -7.39 -28.90
CA GLY A 802 1.12 -7.04 -28.38
C GLY A 802 1.65 -5.71 -28.95
N ALA A 803 1.51 -5.49 -30.26
CA ALA A 803 1.91 -4.24 -30.91
C ALA A 803 1.07 -3.05 -30.45
N SER A 804 -0.23 -3.26 -30.24
CA SER A 804 -1.20 -2.24 -29.80
C SER A 804 -0.91 -1.77 -28.38
N PHE A 805 -0.63 -2.71 -27.48
CA PHE A 805 -0.25 -2.38 -26.11
C PHE A 805 1.07 -1.61 -26.08
N GLY A 806 2.08 -2.05 -26.85
CA GLY A 806 3.33 -1.32 -26.95
C GLY A 806 3.18 0.08 -27.57
N LEU A 807 2.27 0.27 -28.51
CA LEU A 807 1.92 1.61 -29.01
C LEU A 807 1.27 2.48 -27.92
N SER A 808 0.43 1.89 -27.06
CA SER A 808 -0.14 2.59 -25.90
C SER A 808 0.94 3.01 -24.90
N VAL A 809 1.92 2.13 -24.62
CA VAL A 809 3.10 2.46 -23.80
C VAL A 809 3.87 3.65 -24.39
N LEU A 810 4.09 3.68 -25.71
CA LEU A 810 4.75 4.83 -26.36
C LEU A 810 3.95 6.13 -26.20
N VAL A 811 2.63 6.07 -26.36
CA VAL A 811 1.77 7.25 -26.27
C VAL A 811 1.67 7.75 -24.83
N TRP A 812 1.34 6.91 -23.87
CA TRP A 812 1.12 7.35 -22.49
C TRP A 812 2.42 7.59 -21.73
N GLU A 813 3.34 6.61 -21.71
CA GLU A 813 4.56 6.73 -20.90
C GLU A 813 5.63 7.59 -21.56
N LYS A 814 5.87 7.44 -22.87
CA LYS A 814 6.98 8.14 -23.54
C LYS A 814 6.58 9.52 -24.06
N LEU A 815 5.37 9.69 -24.56
CA LEU A 815 4.92 10.97 -25.10
C LEU A 815 4.25 11.86 -24.04
N PHE A 816 3.36 11.31 -23.21
CA PHE A 816 2.67 12.09 -22.16
C PHE A 816 3.33 12.02 -20.78
N GLY A 817 4.25 11.08 -20.53
CA GLY A 817 4.92 10.94 -19.23
C GLY A 817 4.01 10.40 -18.11
N ILE A 818 2.90 9.74 -18.47
CA ILE A 818 1.94 9.19 -17.53
C ILE A 818 2.00 7.67 -17.61
N ASP A 819 2.30 7.03 -16.49
CA ASP A 819 2.34 5.56 -16.41
C ASP A 819 0.97 4.95 -16.73
N LEU A 820 0.98 3.73 -17.23
CA LEU A 820 -0.26 3.00 -17.51
C LEU A 820 -0.78 2.34 -16.22
N TYR A 821 -2.06 2.55 -15.95
CA TYR A 821 -2.70 1.93 -14.79
C TYR A 821 -2.81 0.41 -14.99
N TRP A 822 -2.54 -0.38 -13.94
CA TRP A 822 -2.40 -1.84 -14.02
C TRP A 822 -3.58 -2.56 -14.71
N ILE A 823 -4.81 -2.07 -14.53
CA ILE A 823 -6.01 -2.69 -15.09
C ILE A 823 -6.11 -2.51 -16.62
N VAL A 824 -5.47 -1.47 -17.17
CA VAL A 824 -5.59 -1.09 -18.58
C VAL A 824 -5.06 -2.20 -19.46
N LEU A 825 -3.91 -2.79 -19.10
CA LEU A 825 -3.34 -3.91 -19.84
C LEU A 825 -4.33 -5.08 -19.90
N ALA A 826 -4.82 -5.53 -18.75
CA ALA A 826 -5.69 -6.69 -18.70
C ALA A 826 -7.01 -6.50 -19.46
N LEU A 827 -7.69 -5.37 -19.25
CA LEU A 827 -8.93 -5.06 -19.94
C LEU A 827 -8.72 -4.85 -21.44
N ALA A 828 -7.68 -4.11 -21.84
CA ALA A 828 -7.39 -3.90 -23.26
C ALA A 828 -7.08 -5.22 -23.96
N VAL A 829 -6.29 -6.12 -23.35
CA VAL A 829 -5.99 -7.45 -23.91
C VAL A 829 -7.28 -8.23 -24.16
N ILE A 830 -8.13 -8.35 -23.15
CA ILE A 830 -9.32 -9.20 -23.23
C ILE A 830 -10.35 -8.61 -24.21
N LEU A 831 -10.55 -7.29 -24.18
CA LEU A 831 -11.48 -6.59 -25.08
C LEU A 831 -10.98 -6.53 -26.53
N LEU A 832 -9.69 -6.26 -26.75
CA LEU A 832 -9.10 -6.31 -28.11
C LEU A 832 -9.14 -7.72 -28.68
N LEU A 833 -8.94 -8.73 -27.85
CA LEU A 833 -9.03 -10.12 -28.28
C LEU A 833 -10.47 -10.47 -28.68
N ALA A 834 -11.44 -10.07 -27.86
CA ALA A 834 -12.86 -10.25 -28.14
C ALA A 834 -13.27 -9.58 -29.46
N VAL A 835 -13.00 -8.27 -29.59
CA VAL A 835 -13.45 -7.45 -30.72
C VAL A 835 -12.60 -7.69 -31.98
N GLY A 836 -11.28 -7.82 -31.86
CA GLY A 836 -10.36 -7.99 -32.99
C GLY A 836 -10.56 -9.31 -33.75
N SER A 837 -11.12 -10.32 -33.09
CA SER A 837 -11.45 -11.60 -33.72
C SER A 837 -12.55 -11.51 -34.78
N ASP A 838 -13.56 -10.64 -34.56
CA ASP A 838 -14.73 -10.46 -35.43
C ASP A 838 -14.32 -10.12 -36.86
N TYR A 839 -13.51 -9.09 -37.01
CA TYR A 839 -13.29 -8.57 -38.34
C TYR A 839 -12.42 -9.45 -39.24
N ASN A 840 -11.60 -10.31 -38.64
CA ASN A 840 -10.85 -11.31 -39.40
C ASN A 840 -11.80 -12.37 -39.98
N LEU A 841 -12.88 -12.70 -39.25
CA LEU A 841 -13.93 -13.60 -39.73
C LEU A 841 -14.63 -13.02 -40.96
N LEU A 842 -14.93 -11.72 -40.99
CA LEU A 842 -15.55 -11.05 -42.15
C LEU A 842 -14.72 -11.19 -43.44
N VAL A 843 -13.43 -10.88 -43.35
CA VAL A 843 -12.53 -10.96 -44.50
C VAL A 843 -12.40 -12.41 -44.97
N ILE A 844 -12.32 -13.37 -44.05
CA ILE A 844 -12.13 -14.77 -44.40
C ILE A 844 -13.42 -15.44 -44.87
N SER A 845 -14.57 -15.08 -44.32
CA SER A 845 -15.87 -15.53 -44.83
C SER A 845 -16.05 -15.08 -46.28
N ARG A 846 -15.72 -13.81 -46.58
CA ARG A 846 -15.75 -13.32 -47.96
C ARG A 846 -14.71 -13.99 -48.85
N LEU A 847 -13.51 -14.21 -48.32
CA LEU A 847 -12.47 -14.94 -49.04
C LEU A 847 -12.96 -16.35 -49.40
N LYS A 848 -13.66 -17.02 -48.48
CA LYS A 848 -14.28 -18.35 -48.64
C LYS A 848 -15.36 -18.35 -49.72
N GLU A 849 -16.22 -17.32 -49.77
CA GLU A 849 -17.21 -17.15 -50.85
C GLU A 849 -16.56 -17.00 -52.24
N GLU A 850 -15.45 -16.27 -52.32
CA GLU A 850 -14.74 -15.99 -53.58
C GLU A 850 -13.70 -17.06 -53.97
N ILE A 851 -13.50 -18.12 -53.17
CA ILE A 851 -12.58 -19.23 -53.47
C ILE A 851 -12.84 -19.83 -54.87
N GLY A 852 -14.10 -19.88 -55.30
CA GLY A 852 -14.49 -20.44 -56.59
C GLY A 852 -13.83 -19.77 -57.81
N ALA A 853 -13.38 -18.52 -57.67
CA ALA A 853 -12.68 -17.78 -58.71
C ALA A 853 -11.16 -18.10 -58.79
N GLY A 854 -10.64 -18.92 -57.87
CA GLY A 854 -9.21 -19.20 -57.65
C GLY A 854 -8.61 -18.35 -56.53
N LEU A 855 -7.60 -18.87 -55.82
CA LEU A 855 -7.09 -18.29 -54.56
C LEU A 855 -6.64 -16.82 -54.71
N ASN A 856 -5.80 -16.54 -55.70
CA ASN A 856 -5.24 -15.21 -55.94
C ASN A 856 -6.30 -14.18 -56.38
N THR A 857 -7.20 -14.59 -57.27
CA THR A 857 -8.32 -13.75 -57.73
C THR A 857 -9.34 -13.51 -56.61
N GLY A 858 -9.56 -14.52 -55.77
CA GLY A 858 -10.43 -14.44 -54.60
C GLY A 858 -9.94 -13.41 -53.58
N ILE A 859 -8.63 -13.37 -53.29
CA ILE A 859 -8.03 -12.33 -52.42
C ILE A 859 -8.26 -10.93 -53.00
N ILE A 860 -8.02 -10.72 -54.30
CA ILE A 860 -8.18 -9.40 -54.93
C ILE A 860 -9.65 -8.93 -54.92
N ARG A 861 -10.59 -9.84 -55.20
CA ARG A 861 -12.03 -9.53 -55.17
C ARG A 861 -12.54 -9.27 -53.77
N THR A 862 -12.04 -10.03 -52.80
CA THR A 862 -12.34 -9.85 -51.38
C THR A 862 -11.88 -8.46 -50.93
N MET A 863 -10.60 -8.14 -51.10
CA MET A 863 -10.06 -6.82 -50.75
C MET A 863 -10.83 -5.69 -51.43
N GLY A 864 -11.18 -5.85 -52.72
CA GLY A 864 -11.94 -4.87 -53.47
C GLY A 864 -13.39 -4.64 -53.01
N SER A 865 -14.05 -5.65 -52.43
CA SER A 865 -15.45 -5.57 -51.98
C SER A 865 -15.58 -5.22 -50.50
N THR A 866 -14.79 -5.84 -49.62
CA THR A 866 -14.91 -5.67 -48.17
C THR A 866 -13.96 -4.62 -47.60
N GLY A 867 -12.85 -4.31 -48.27
CA GLY A 867 -11.82 -3.40 -47.72
C GLY A 867 -12.38 -2.04 -47.31
N ALA A 868 -13.20 -1.40 -48.14
CA ALA A 868 -13.76 -0.09 -47.82
C ALA A 868 -14.75 -0.11 -46.65
N VAL A 869 -15.60 -1.15 -46.55
CA VAL A 869 -16.61 -1.27 -45.49
C VAL A 869 -15.96 -1.63 -44.17
N VAL A 870 -15.04 -2.61 -44.20
CA VAL A 870 -14.34 -3.11 -43.01
C VAL A 870 -13.39 -2.06 -42.42
N THR A 871 -12.68 -1.30 -43.25
CA THR A 871 -11.85 -0.18 -42.76
C THR A 871 -12.68 0.97 -42.20
N SER A 872 -13.85 1.25 -42.79
CA SER A 872 -14.74 2.29 -42.27
C SER A 872 -15.34 1.89 -40.92
N ALA A 873 -15.77 0.63 -40.77
CA ALA A 873 -16.25 0.08 -39.50
C ALA A 873 -15.15 0.16 -38.42
N GLY A 874 -13.95 -0.37 -38.71
CA GLY A 874 -12.84 -0.33 -37.75
C GLY A 874 -12.39 1.09 -37.38
N LEU A 875 -12.46 2.05 -38.29
CA LEU A 875 -12.15 3.46 -37.99
C LEU A 875 -13.22 4.11 -37.11
N VAL A 876 -14.51 3.85 -37.37
CA VAL A 876 -15.62 4.32 -36.56
C VAL A 876 -15.52 3.74 -35.15
N PHE A 877 -15.31 2.42 -35.03
CA PHE A 877 -15.14 1.75 -33.75
C PHE A 877 -13.93 2.32 -33.00
N ALA A 878 -12.77 2.44 -33.65
CA ALA A 878 -11.58 2.99 -33.01
C ALA A 878 -11.76 4.43 -32.52
N ALA A 879 -12.43 5.29 -33.29
CA ALA A 879 -12.74 6.65 -32.88
C ALA A 879 -13.77 6.69 -31.74
N THR A 880 -14.74 5.77 -31.76
CA THR A 880 -15.71 5.58 -30.67
C THR A 880 -14.99 5.24 -29.37
N MET A 881 -14.07 4.27 -29.40
CA MET A 881 -13.23 3.90 -28.26
C MET A 881 -12.29 5.05 -27.85
N GLY A 882 -11.72 5.77 -28.82
CA GLY A 882 -10.86 6.94 -28.56
C GLY A 882 -11.59 8.12 -27.92
N SER A 883 -12.92 8.24 -28.08
CA SER A 883 -13.70 9.33 -27.46
C SER A 883 -13.69 9.31 -25.92
N PHE A 884 -13.30 8.19 -25.32
CA PHE A 884 -13.17 8.06 -23.86
C PHE A 884 -12.03 8.89 -23.28
N ILE A 885 -11.13 9.43 -24.11
CA ILE A 885 -10.12 10.41 -23.66
C ILE A 885 -10.77 11.66 -23.04
N PHE A 886 -12.04 11.95 -23.36
CA PHE A 886 -12.81 13.05 -22.76
C PHE A 886 -13.50 12.67 -21.44
N SER A 887 -13.28 11.45 -20.93
CA SER A 887 -13.75 11.05 -19.61
C SER A 887 -12.99 11.79 -18.53
N ASN A 888 -13.68 12.11 -17.43
CA ASN A 888 -13.03 12.68 -16.24
C ASN A 888 -12.14 11.66 -15.52
N LEU A 889 -12.33 10.36 -15.80
CA LEU A 889 -11.46 9.29 -15.29
C LEU A 889 -10.40 8.97 -16.34
N LEU A 890 -9.13 9.24 -16.01
CA LEU A 890 -8.01 9.00 -16.92
C LEU A 890 -7.84 7.50 -17.22
N VAL A 891 -8.19 6.62 -16.27
CA VAL A 891 -8.22 5.16 -16.49
C VAL A 891 -9.14 4.78 -17.65
N LEU A 892 -10.35 5.32 -17.71
CA LEU A 892 -11.30 5.04 -18.80
C LEU A 892 -10.78 5.56 -20.14
N GLY A 893 -10.11 6.72 -20.13
CA GLY A 893 -9.41 7.26 -21.30
C GLY A 893 -8.26 6.37 -21.78
N GLN A 894 -7.45 5.83 -20.87
CA GLN A 894 -6.38 4.89 -21.18
C GLN A 894 -6.92 3.59 -21.79
N ILE A 895 -7.98 3.01 -21.21
CA ILE A 895 -8.64 1.81 -21.75
C ILE A 895 -9.15 2.08 -23.17
N GLY A 896 -9.95 3.13 -23.35
CA GLY A 896 -10.56 3.46 -24.65
C GLY A 896 -9.53 3.79 -25.73
N THR A 897 -8.50 4.57 -25.41
CA THR A 897 -7.43 4.90 -26.38
C THR A 897 -6.57 3.68 -26.72
N THR A 898 -6.25 2.81 -25.76
CA THR A 898 -5.51 1.56 -26.01
C THR A 898 -6.28 0.63 -26.93
N ILE A 899 -7.59 0.44 -26.68
CA ILE A 899 -8.45 -0.36 -27.54
C ILE A 899 -8.58 0.30 -28.92
N GLY A 900 -8.77 1.62 -28.98
CA GLY A 900 -8.86 2.36 -30.24
C GLY A 900 -7.60 2.21 -31.10
N LEU A 901 -6.42 2.42 -30.52
CA LEU A 901 -5.13 2.21 -31.18
C LEU A 901 -4.97 0.78 -31.66
N GLY A 902 -5.40 -0.20 -30.86
CA GLY A 902 -5.29 -1.59 -31.26
C GLY A 902 -6.21 -2.01 -32.38
N LEU A 903 -7.43 -1.46 -32.42
CA LEU A 903 -8.35 -1.68 -33.53
C LEU A 903 -7.90 -0.98 -34.81
N LEU A 904 -7.25 0.19 -34.71
CA LEU A 904 -6.60 0.83 -35.86
C LEU A 904 -5.47 -0.04 -36.40
N PHE A 905 -4.61 -0.54 -35.51
CA PHE A 905 -3.50 -1.41 -35.89
C PHE A 905 -4.01 -2.70 -36.55
N ASP A 906 -5.00 -3.34 -35.94
CA ASP A 906 -5.63 -4.55 -36.49
C ASP A 906 -6.26 -4.28 -37.86
N THR A 907 -7.03 -3.19 -37.99
CA THR A 907 -7.76 -2.88 -39.21
C THR A 907 -6.84 -2.45 -40.36
N LEU A 908 -5.86 -1.58 -40.08
CA LEU A 908 -5.03 -0.95 -41.10
C LEU A 908 -3.79 -1.76 -41.45
N ILE A 909 -3.21 -2.50 -40.51
CA ILE A 909 -1.97 -3.26 -40.72
C ILE A 909 -2.27 -4.75 -40.85
N VAL A 910 -2.83 -5.34 -39.80
CA VAL A 910 -2.99 -6.80 -39.72
C VAL A 910 -3.96 -7.30 -40.79
N ARG A 911 -5.18 -6.77 -40.81
CA ARG A 911 -6.24 -7.22 -41.69
C ARG A 911 -6.05 -6.79 -43.14
N SER A 912 -5.54 -5.59 -43.35
CA SER A 912 -5.37 -5.04 -44.71
C SER A 912 -4.14 -5.60 -45.42
N PHE A 913 -3.09 -6.01 -44.70
CA PHE A 913 -1.83 -6.45 -45.31
C PHE A 913 -1.34 -7.80 -44.80
N MET A 914 -1.32 -8.04 -43.49
CA MET A 914 -0.71 -9.24 -42.89
C MET A 914 -1.50 -10.51 -43.20
N THR A 915 -2.79 -10.56 -42.85
CA THR A 915 -3.66 -11.74 -43.03
C THR A 915 -3.77 -12.16 -44.50
N PRO A 916 -4.00 -11.25 -45.48
CA PRO A 916 -4.07 -11.64 -46.89
C PRO A 916 -2.69 -12.07 -47.45
N SER A 917 -1.58 -11.53 -46.96
CA SER A 917 -0.23 -11.95 -47.36
C SER A 917 0.09 -13.36 -46.87
N ILE A 918 -0.26 -13.69 -45.62
CA ILE A 918 -0.09 -15.04 -45.07
C ILE A 918 -0.97 -16.03 -45.84
N ALA A 919 -2.23 -15.68 -46.12
CA ALA A 919 -3.13 -16.50 -46.93
C ALA A 919 -2.59 -16.74 -48.35
N ALA A 920 -1.99 -15.72 -48.98
CA ALA A 920 -1.34 -15.83 -50.29
C ALA A 920 -0.10 -16.75 -50.26
N LEU A 921 0.74 -16.66 -49.23
CA LEU A 921 1.94 -17.50 -49.08
C LEU A 921 1.59 -18.97 -48.81
N MET A 922 0.61 -19.23 -47.95
CA MET A 922 0.22 -20.59 -47.56
C MET A 922 -0.65 -21.26 -48.63
N GLY A 923 -1.33 -20.49 -49.47
CA GLY A 923 -2.11 -20.99 -50.61
C GLY A 923 -3.15 -22.06 -50.21
N ARG A 924 -2.99 -23.29 -50.72
CA ARG A 924 -3.90 -24.40 -50.39
C ARG A 924 -3.81 -24.87 -48.94
N TRP A 925 -2.67 -24.68 -48.29
CA TRP A 925 -2.45 -25.11 -46.90
C TRP A 925 -3.21 -24.23 -45.91
N PHE A 926 -3.47 -22.97 -46.27
CA PHE A 926 -4.27 -22.06 -45.47
C PHE A 926 -5.66 -22.62 -45.16
N TRP A 927 -6.23 -23.41 -46.08
CA TRP A 927 -7.58 -23.95 -45.96
C TRP A 927 -7.63 -25.37 -45.39
N TRP A 928 -6.49 -25.99 -45.05
CA TRP A 928 -6.48 -27.37 -44.57
C TRP A 928 -7.36 -27.54 -43.31
N PRO A 929 -8.23 -28.56 -43.22
CA PRO A 929 -8.39 -29.75 -44.09
C PRO A 929 -9.34 -29.60 -45.30
N LEU A 930 -9.94 -28.41 -45.55
CA LEU A 930 -10.75 -28.19 -46.75
C LEU A 930 -9.89 -28.32 -48.02
N LYS A 931 -10.33 -29.19 -48.94
CA LYS A 931 -9.67 -29.37 -50.25
C LYS A 931 -10.08 -28.23 -51.18
N VAL A 932 -9.22 -27.22 -51.31
CA VAL A 932 -9.43 -26.05 -52.18
C VAL A 932 -8.57 -26.12 -53.45
N ARG A 933 -9.14 -25.74 -54.59
CA ARG A 933 -8.42 -25.71 -55.89
C ARG A 933 -7.63 -24.40 -56.04
N PRO A 934 -6.33 -24.45 -56.40
CA PRO A 934 -5.51 -23.23 -56.57
C PRO A 934 -5.93 -22.36 -57.76
N ARG A 935 -6.48 -22.98 -58.80
CA ARG A 935 -6.93 -22.34 -60.04
C ARG A 935 -8.43 -22.60 -60.23
N PRO A 936 -9.18 -21.66 -60.86
CA PRO A 936 -10.58 -21.88 -61.18
C PRO A 936 -10.73 -23.15 -62.03
N ALA A 937 -11.84 -23.88 -61.85
CA ALA A 937 -12.12 -25.05 -62.66
C ALA A 937 -12.12 -24.65 -64.15
N SER A 938 -11.38 -25.40 -64.99
CA SER A 938 -11.33 -25.13 -66.43
C SER A 938 -12.75 -25.05 -66.97
N ALA A 939 -13.05 -24.00 -67.75
CA ALA A 939 -14.33 -23.87 -68.43
C ALA A 939 -14.62 -25.07 -69.36
N MET A 940 -13.58 -25.78 -69.79
CA MET A 940 -13.66 -27.01 -70.60
C MET A 940 -14.18 -28.24 -69.83
N LEU A 941 -14.22 -28.21 -68.50
CA LEU A 941 -14.73 -29.32 -67.67
C LEU A 941 -16.20 -29.13 -67.27
N ARG A 942 -16.88 -28.10 -67.80
CA ARG A 942 -18.32 -27.91 -67.56
C ARG A 942 -19.09 -28.92 -68.42
N PRO A 943 -20.10 -29.62 -67.88
CA PRO A 943 -20.93 -30.55 -68.65
C PRO A 943 -21.75 -29.88 -69.76
N TYR A 944 -21.80 -28.54 -69.79
CA TYR A 944 -22.47 -27.74 -70.80
C TYR A 944 -21.56 -26.58 -71.22
N GLY A 945 -21.53 -26.27 -72.52
CA GLY A 945 -20.83 -25.10 -73.06
C GLY A 945 -21.41 -23.78 -72.51
N THR A 946 -20.67 -22.68 -72.68
CA THR A 946 -21.22 -21.35 -72.34
C THR A 946 -22.45 -21.07 -73.22
N ARG A 947 -23.46 -20.33 -72.70
CA ARG A 947 -24.68 -19.99 -73.49
C ARG A 947 -24.39 -19.49 -74.92
N PRO A 948 -23.37 -18.64 -75.15
CA PRO A 948 -22.98 -18.25 -76.52
C PRO A 948 -22.42 -19.41 -77.34
N ALA A 949 -21.59 -20.28 -76.76
CA ALA A 949 -21.02 -21.43 -77.44
C ALA A 949 -22.07 -22.51 -77.74
N VAL A 950 -23.01 -22.76 -76.81
CA VAL A 950 -24.14 -23.68 -77.02
C VAL A 950 -25.10 -23.11 -78.05
N ARG A 951 -25.34 -21.80 -78.06
CA ARG A 951 -26.17 -21.12 -79.07
C ARG A 951 -25.51 -21.13 -80.46
N ALA A 952 -24.17 -21.06 -80.53
CA ALA A 952 -23.42 -21.19 -81.78
C ALA A 952 -23.34 -22.65 -82.29
N LEU A 953 -23.27 -23.64 -81.38
CA LEU A 953 -23.23 -25.07 -81.72
C LEU A 953 -24.60 -25.65 -82.07
N LEU A 954 -25.67 -25.13 -81.47
CA LEU A 954 -27.02 -25.61 -81.73
C LEU A 954 -27.57 -25.17 -83.09
N GLY A 955 -26.87 -24.29 -83.82
CA GLY A 955 -27.33 -23.73 -85.10
C GLY A 955 -28.71 -23.10 -84.93
N ASP A 956 -28.80 -21.78 -84.82
CA ASP A 956 -30.12 -21.15 -84.93
C ASP A 956 -30.58 -21.26 -86.39
N ASP A 957 -31.07 -22.43 -86.79
CA ASP A 957 -31.73 -22.73 -88.08
C ASP A 957 -33.00 -21.87 -88.27
N ARG A 958 -33.35 -21.05 -87.27
CA ARG A 958 -34.39 -20.01 -87.40
C ARG A 958 -34.02 -18.93 -88.42
N ASP A 959 -32.74 -18.69 -88.66
CA ASP A 959 -32.33 -17.73 -89.71
C ASP A 959 -32.37 -18.36 -91.11
N ALA A 960 -32.23 -19.70 -91.22
CA ALA A 960 -32.37 -20.43 -92.48
C ALA A 960 -33.85 -20.55 -92.91
N GLU A 961 -34.76 -20.95 -92.00
CA GLU A 961 -36.20 -21.02 -92.27
C GLU A 961 -36.81 -19.65 -92.61
N ARG A 962 -36.34 -18.57 -91.98
CA ARG A 962 -36.81 -17.20 -92.26
C ARG A 962 -36.38 -16.73 -93.65
N SER A 963 -35.20 -17.17 -94.12
CA SER A 963 -34.67 -16.84 -95.45
C SER A 963 -35.27 -17.65 -96.61
N GLU A 964 -35.93 -18.79 -96.32
CA GLU A 964 -36.71 -19.56 -97.30
C GLU A 964 -38.17 -19.06 -97.38
N LEU A 965 -38.76 -18.67 -96.25
CA LEU A 965 -40.11 -18.08 -96.22
C LEU A 965 -40.17 -16.68 -96.88
N GLU A 966 -39.10 -15.89 -96.80
CA GLU A 966 -38.99 -14.60 -97.52
C GLU A 966 -38.73 -14.75 -99.03
N ARG A 967 -38.36 -15.95 -99.51
CA ARG A 967 -38.10 -16.22 -100.93
C ARG A 967 -39.33 -16.64 -101.74
N GLN A 968 -40.49 -16.85 -101.11
CA GLN A 968 -41.72 -17.38 -101.75
C GLN A 968 -42.88 -16.38 -101.89
N GLN A 969 -42.67 -15.06 -101.77
CA GLN A 969 -43.72 -14.09 -102.10
C GLN A 969 -43.31 -13.12 -103.22
N PRO A 970 -44.15 -12.92 -104.27
CA PRO A 970 -43.83 -12.06 -105.38
C PRO A 970 -44.09 -10.58 -105.07
N VAL A 971 -43.24 -9.73 -105.64
CA VAL A 971 -43.31 -8.26 -105.59
C VAL A 971 -44.58 -7.74 -106.28
N PRO A 972 -45.27 -6.73 -105.71
CA PRO A 972 -45.95 -5.72 -106.51
C PRO A 972 -45.38 -4.32 -106.29
N THR A 973 -45.32 -3.60 -107.40
CA THR A 973 -44.86 -2.24 -107.65
C THR A 973 -45.69 -1.17 -106.93
N ALA A 974 -45.00 -0.07 -106.57
CA ALA A 974 -45.61 1.16 -106.07
C ALA A 974 -46.30 1.96 -107.18
N GLY A 975 -47.48 2.50 -106.88
CA GLY A 975 -48.20 3.48 -107.70
C GLY A 975 -49.61 3.75 -107.18
N ASP A 976 -49.77 4.92 -106.55
CA ASP A 976 -50.94 5.80 -106.58
C ASP A 976 -52.23 5.53 -105.75
N VAL A 977 -52.52 6.55 -104.93
CA VAL A 977 -53.81 7.28 -104.82
C VAL A 977 -54.83 6.87 -103.74
N GLU A 978 -54.93 7.78 -102.76
CA GLU A 978 -56.14 8.40 -102.15
C GLU A 978 -57.11 7.69 -101.20
N ILE A 979 -57.44 8.45 -100.13
CA ILE A 979 -58.74 8.68 -99.45
C ILE A 979 -59.40 7.43 -98.81
N GLY A 980 -59.88 7.40 -97.57
CA GLY A 980 -60.15 8.40 -96.55
C GLY A 980 -60.84 7.72 -95.35
N GLU A 981 -61.19 8.54 -94.36
CA GLU A 981 -62.19 8.31 -93.31
C GLU A 981 -61.94 7.28 -92.17
N ARG A 982 -61.82 7.87 -90.96
CA ARG A 982 -62.31 7.39 -89.64
C ARG A 982 -63.80 6.92 -89.71
N PRO A 983 -64.46 6.38 -88.64
CA PRO A 983 -64.08 6.20 -87.23
C PRO A 983 -64.53 4.85 -86.58
N SER A 984 -64.39 4.80 -85.25
CA SER A 984 -65.09 3.97 -84.24
C SER A 984 -64.52 2.56 -84.04
N SER A 985 -64.24 2.09 -82.83
CA SER A 985 -64.63 2.47 -81.46
C SER A 985 -63.54 2.10 -80.46
#